data_AF-A0A9E3U861-F1
#
_entry.id   AF-A0A9E3U861-F1
#
_cell.length_a   1.000
_cell.length_b   1.000
_cell.length_c   1.000
_cell.angle_alpha   90.00
_cell.angle_beta   90.00
_cell.angle_gamma   90.00
#
_symmetry.space_group_name_H-M   'P 1'
#
loop_
_entity.id
_entity.type
_entity.pdbx_description
1 polymer ?
#
loop_
_entity_poly.entity_id
_entity_poly.type
_entity_poly.pdbx_seq_one_letter_code
_entity_poly.pdbx_strand_id
1 'polypeptide(L)'
;MKRRFEYRLLAFVLGFVLTFCASASAWAKEARLAIVVGNNGSATLGRAELRYADDDAAKYAALFASNSQEQDVELLARFDADTTRLFPAQAKRAVAPTRAALEAAVGRIAARARAARERGDQVVFTFAFAGHGDVEEGRGFLELEDGRFFREDLEALLTRIPAVRAHVLLDACNSVYMLVARKPGGTRFTTPEEIERSMAARLAHVGTFVSTSADAQVYEWSRIESGVFSHSVRSGLSGAADLDGDGRVTYGELRAFVRIAAAGVPNARFRPRIYARGPGGKDDEVVFEPSAAGPGRKVALAAGAERRVTILDADEVPLIDVKLERGFGTNVFVPKVEDSGDTRAFTLVEQEDGHAERRVELAFSDDGQVGESDARAPLAARAAGRPFELLFAVAFGPRAVAQLPAERGGSDDVYGVSNEDGERMRRLLDAAAGNRRDLRILEGAGALAFGVTAVGAGIAAWVTPSDPDTRVTKDVVGGVFMGVGVLGLAASTQLFARSTMEERRDAYLLALRGKPEERELAVRDAEREIFEMEAVARRNRIGEGVFSFVFGALELGGAITLFVASDNPDLHWLGGGLVAASVGSIATGTGRLAVRSEEERLADLWRNERGTASPRSSKLRLDFGLGGISGTF
;
A
#
# COMPACT_ATOMS: atom_id res chain seq x y z
N MET A 1 36.96 3.97 -74.05
CA MET A 1 36.60 2.75 -73.30
C MET A 1 36.52 2.97 -71.79
N LYS A 2 37.52 3.64 -71.16
CA LYS A 2 37.54 3.98 -69.71
C LYS A 2 36.28 4.69 -69.17
N ARG A 3 35.81 5.76 -69.82
CA ARG A 3 34.61 6.50 -69.35
C ARG A 3 33.34 5.65 -69.26
N ARG A 4 33.12 4.68 -70.17
CA ARG A 4 31.95 3.78 -70.12
C ARG A 4 32.01 2.77 -68.97
N PHE A 5 33.21 2.46 -68.47
CA PHE A 5 33.42 1.60 -67.31
C PHE A 5 33.15 2.36 -66.01
N GLU A 6 33.58 3.62 -65.94
CA GLU A 6 33.33 4.50 -64.78
C GLU A 6 31.84 4.78 -64.57
N TYR A 7 31.05 5.04 -65.63
CA TYR A 7 29.60 5.22 -65.49
C TYR A 7 28.86 3.93 -65.09
N ARG A 8 29.35 2.75 -65.50
CA ARG A 8 28.78 1.46 -65.10
C ARG A 8 29.11 1.12 -63.66
N LEU A 9 30.33 1.40 -63.21
CA LEU A 9 30.74 1.23 -61.81
C LEU A 9 29.99 2.20 -60.89
N LEU A 10 29.84 3.46 -61.29
CA LEU A 10 29.07 4.45 -60.55
C LEU A 10 27.58 4.05 -60.47
N ALA A 11 26.98 3.58 -61.56
CA ALA A 11 25.60 3.09 -61.55
C ALA A 11 25.43 1.82 -60.68
N PHE A 12 26.43 0.94 -60.65
CA PHE A 12 26.41 -0.27 -59.83
C PHE A 12 26.59 0.07 -58.34
N VAL A 13 27.48 1.00 -57.99
CA VAL A 13 27.67 1.46 -56.61
C VAL A 13 26.45 2.25 -56.13
N LEU A 14 25.88 3.13 -56.97
CA LEU A 14 24.67 3.87 -56.63
C LEU A 14 23.47 2.93 -56.47
N GLY A 15 23.34 1.91 -57.34
CA GLY A 15 22.34 0.87 -57.23
C GLY A 15 22.54 -0.02 -56.00
N PHE A 16 23.79 -0.31 -55.61
CA PHE A 16 24.10 -1.07 -54.39
C PHE A 16 23.81 -0.26 -53.13
N VAL A 17 24.17 1.04 -53.10
CA VAL A 17 23.87 1.96 -52.00
C VAL A 17 22.36 2.19 -51.89
N LEU A 18 21.63 2.37 -52.99
CA LEU A 18 20.17 2.50 -52.97
C LEU A 18 19.49 1.21 -52.51
N THR A 19 19.98 0.02 -52.92
CA THR A 19 19.41 -1.26 -52.46
C THR A 19 19.75 -1.58 -51.00
N PHE A 20 20.92 -1.15 -50.49
CA PHE A 20 21.35 -1.44 -49.11
C PHE A 20 20.88 -0.38 -48.09
N CYS A 21 20.74 0.89 -48.51
CA CYS A 21 20.11 1.95 -47.70
C CYS A 21 18.57 1.90 -47.78
N ALA A 22 17.99 1.25 -48.79
CA ALA A 22 16.58 0.90 -48.83
C ALA A 22 16.27 -0.48 -48.21
N SER A 23 17.19 -1.05 -47.43
CA SER A 23 16.78 -1.84 -46.26
C SER A 23 16.05 -0.87 -45.36
N ALA A 24 14.77 -0.71 -45.66
CA ALA A 24 13.83 0.05 -44.89
C ALA A 24 14.15 -0.19 -43.42
N SER A 25 14.28 0.90 -42.66
CA SER A 25 13.72 0.87 -41.32
C SER A 25 12.27 0.45 -41.51
N ALA A 26 12.02 -0.87 -41.61
CA ALA A 26 10.71 -1.42 -41.38
C ALA A 26 10.46 -1.01 -39.94
N TRP A 27 9.71 0.08 -39.76
CA TRP A 27 9.24 0.49 -38.46
C TRP A 27 8.53 -0.74 -37.93
N ALA A 28 9.16 -1.43 -36.98
CA ALA A 28 8.60 -2.65 -36.43
C ALA A 28 7.23 -2.28 -35.89
N LYS A 29 6.19 -2.79 -36.54
CA LYS A 29 4.82 -2.45 -36.18
C LYS A 29 4.58 -2.96 -34.77
N GLU A 30 3.95 -2.16 -33.92
CA GLU A 30 3.60 -2.63 -32.58
C GLU A 30 2.36 -3.53 -32.66
N ALA A 31 2.49 -4.76 -32.18
CA ALA A 31 1.38 -5.66 -31.92
C ALA A 31 0.91 -5.44 -30.48
N ARG A 32 -0.21 -4.75 -30.32
CA ARG A 32 -0.80 -4.41 -29.02
C ARG A 32 -1.76 -5.51 -28.60
N LEU A 33 -1.45 -6.19 -27.50
CA LEU A 33 -2.24 -7.30 -26.97
C LEU A 33 -2.73 -6.95 -25.56
N ALA A 34 -3.94 -7.37 -25.20
CA ALA A 34 -4.49 -7.09 -23.88
C ALA A 34 -5.27 -8.26 -23.27
N ILE A 35 -5.20 -8.38 -21.95
CA ILE A 35 -6.12 -9.18 -21.13
C ILE A 35 -6.77 -8.21 -20.14
N VAL A 36 -8.10 -8.16 -20.16
CA VAL A 36 -8.90 -7.34 -19.26
C VAL A 36 -9.77 -8.24 -18.40
N VAL A 37 -9.71 -8.05 -17.09
CA VAL A 37 -10.44 -8.85 -16.11
C VAL A 37 -11.30 -7.93 -15.24
N GLY A 38 -12.58 -8.24 -15.13
CA GLY A 38 -13.52 -7.59 -14.22
C GLY A 38 -14.23 -8.62 -13.37
N ASN A 39 -14.16 -8.50 -12.05
CA ASN A 39 -14.87 -9.40 -11.14
C ASN A 39 -15.62 -8.62 -10.05
N ASN A 40 -16.95 -8.67 -10.13
CA ASN A 40 -17.83 -8.08 -9.12
C ASN A 40 -17.89 -8.90 -7.83
N GLY A 41 -17.74 -10.22 -7.94
CA GLY A 41 -17.97 -11.15 -6.84
C GLY A 41 -16.85 -11.14 -5.81
N SER A 42 -17.20 -11.47 -4.55
CA SER A 42 -16.24 -11.70 -3.47
C SER A 42 -16.31 -13.16 -2.99
N ALA A 43 -15.65 -14.07 -3.71
CA ALA A 43 -15.73 -15.51 -3.44
C ALA A 43 -15.02 -15.92 -2.13
N THR A 44 -13.90 -15.26 -1.78
CA THR A 44 -13.05 -15.72 -0.67
C THR A 44 -12.90 -14.71 0.47
N LEU A 45 -13.23 -13.44 0.23
CA LEU A 45 -13.13 -12.36 1.21
C LEU A 45 -14.41 -12.14 2.03
N GLY A 46 -15.55 -12.70 1.62
CA GLY A 46 -16.85 -12.51 2.28
C GLY A 46 -17.33 -11.04 2.30
N ARG A 47 -16.84 -10.21 1.37
CA ARG A 47 -17.23 -8.81 1.17
C ARG A 47 -18.51 -8.72 0.34
N ALA A 48 -19.13 -7.54 0.37
CA ALA A 48 -20.21 -7.23 -0.55
C ALA A 48 -19.70 -7.28 -2.01
N GLU A 49 -20.57 -7.72 -2.91
CA GLU A 49 -20.30 -7.66 -4.34
C GLU A 49 -20.16 -6.20 -4.78
N LEU A 50 -19.17 -5.98 -5.64
CA LEU A 50 -19.01 -4.75 -6.40
C LEU A 50 -20.09 -4.66 -7.48
N ARG A 51 -20.29 -3.46 -8.02
CA ARG A 51 -21.33 -3.20 -9.00
C ARG A 51 -20.82 -2.88 -10.40
N TYR A 52 -19.59 -2.41 -10.54
CA TYR A 52 -19.12 -1.81 -11.79
C TYR A 52 -17.74 -2.33 -12.24
N ALA A 53 -17.21 -3.38 -11.63
CA ALA A 53 -15.92 -3.95 -12.07
C ALA A 53 -16.06 -4.63 -13.44
N ASP A 54 -17.22 -5.18 -13.77
CA ASP A 54 -17.57 -5.68 -15.10
C ASP A 54 -17.79 -4.54 -16.12
N ASP A 55 -18.45 -3.43 -15.75
CA ASP A 55 -18.51 -2.21 -16.58
C ASP A 55 -17.11 -1.67 -16.89
N ASP A 56 -16.24 -1.61 -15.87
CA ASP A 56 -14.87 -1.15 -16.01
C ASP A 56 -14.08 -2.05 -16.97
N ALA A 57 -14.25 -3.36 -16.87
CA ALA A 57 -13.65 -4.30 -17.81
C ALA A 57 -14.19 -4.11 -19.24
N ALA A 58 -15.49 -3.88 -19.41
CA ALA A 58 -16.08 -3.59 -20.72
C ALA A 58 -15.49 -2.32 -21.35
N LYS A 59 -15.38 -1.24 -20.56
CA LYS A 59 -14.83 0.06 -20.97
C LYS A 59 -13.33 -0.02 -21.28
N TYR A 60 -12.54 -0.74 -20.48
CA TYR A 60 -11.13 -1.00 -20.78
C TYR A 60 -10.94 -1.84 -22.04
N ALA A 61 -11.74 -2.89 -22.24
CA ALA A 61 -11.66 -3.70 -23.45
C ALA A 61 -11.97 -2.88 -24.71
N ALA A 62 -12.97 -2.00 -24.66
CA ALA A 62 -13.29 -1.07 -25.75
C ALA A 62 -12.14 -0.09 -26.03
N LEU A 63 -11.51 0.45 -24.97
CA LEU A 63 -10.35 1.34 -25.08
C LEU A 63 -9.16 0.63 -25.72
N PHE A 64 -8.78 -0.57 -25.28
CA PHE A 64 -7.64 -1.29 -25.86
C PHE A 64 -7.91 -1.76 -27.29
N ALA A 65 -9.14 -2.18 -27.60
CA ALA A 65 -9.56 -2.48 -28.96
C ALA A 65 -9.49 -1.26 -29.90
N SER A 66 -9.35 -0.04 -29.37
CA SER A 66 -9.22 1.15 -30.20
C SER A 66 -7.93 1.19 -31.04
N ASN A 67 -6.83 0.65 -30.51
CA ASN A 67 -5.53 0.62 -31.17
C ASN A 67 -4.95 -0.80 -31.38
N SER A 68 -5.74 -1.84 -31.08
CA SER A 68 -5.42 -3.24 -31.38
C SER A 68 -6.40 -3.85 -32.38
N GLN A 69 -6.12 -5.07 -32.84
CA GLN A 69 -7.17 -5.86 -33.49
C GLN A 69 -8.14 -6.37 -32.43
N GLU A 70 -9.37 -6.65 -32.84
CA GLU A 70 -10.43 -7.07 -31.94
C GLU A 70 -10.04 -8.36 -31.18
N GLN A 71 -9.51 -9.35 -31.90
CA GLN A 71 -9.04 -10.64 -31.34
C GLN A 71 -7.82 -10.53 -30.43
N ASP A 72 -7.14 -9.37 -30.41
CA ASP A 72 -5.94 -9.16 -29.59
C ASP A 72 -6.28 -8.74 -28.15
N VAL A 73 -7.58 -8.53 -27.86
CA VAL A 73 -8.11 -8.23 -26.54
C VAL A 73 -8.95 -9.40 -26.03
N GLU A 74 -8.54 -10.00 -24.92
CA GLU A 74 -9.32 -11.00 -24.18
C GLU A 74 -10.08 -10.32 -23.03
N LEU A 75 -11.40 -10.52 -22.97
CA LEU A 75 -12.27 -9.94 -21.94
C LEU A 75 -12.82 -11.04 -21.04
N LEU A 76 -12.45 -10.98 -19.76
CA LEU A 76 -12.87 -11.91 -18.73
C LEU A 76 -13.70 -11.16 -17.68
N ALA A 77 -15.01 -11.25 -17.78
CA ALA A 77 -15.93 -10.68 -16.82
C ALA A 77 -17.28 -11.40 -16.89
N ARG A 78 -17.94 -11.56 -15.74
CA ARG A 78 -19.33 -11.99 -15.67
C ARG A 78 -20.18 -10.74 -15.65
N PHE A 79 -20.75 -10.40 -16.79
CA PHE A 79 -21.61 -9.23 -16.92
C PHE A 79 -22.92 -9.46 -16.18
N ASP A 80 -23.34 -8.46 -15.42
CA ASP A 80 -24.70 -8.43 -14.91
C ASP A 80 -25.71 -8.01 -15.99
N ALA A 81 -26.98 -7.91 -15.60
CA ALA A 81 -28.06 -7.58 -16.52
C ALA A 81 -27.97 -6.13 -17.05
N ASP A 82 -27.42 -5.20 -16.28
CA ASP A 82 -27.30 -3.80 -16.64
C ASP A 82 -26.11 -3.62 -17.59
N THR A 83 -24.94 -4.19 -17.25
CA THR A 83 -23.74 -4.21 -18.08
C THR A 83 -24.00 -4.89 -19.42
N THR A 84 -24.76 -6.00 -19.44
CA THR A 84 -25.14 -6.68 -20.70
C THR A 84 -25.97 -5.79 -21.63
N ARG A 85 -26.85 -4.93 -21.07
CA ARG A 85 -27.66 -4.00 -21.87
C ARG A 85 -26.83 -2.85 -22.42
N LEU A 86 -25.88 -2.32 -21.62
CA LEU A 86 -25.03 -1.19 -22.01
C LEU A 86 -23.93 -1.61 -23.00
N PHE A 87 -23.35 -2.81 -22.84
CA PHE A 87 -22.21 -3.29 -23.61
C PHE A 87 -22.49 -4.59 -24.37
N PRO A 88 -23.49 -4.63 -25.29
CA PRO A 88 -23.94 -5.86 -25.93
C PRO A 88 -22.89 -6.49 -26.86
N ALA A 89 -21.98 -5.71 -27.44
CA ALA A 89 -20.89 -6.24 -28.27
C ALA A 89 -19.86 -6.99 -27.41
N GLN A 90 -19.46 -6.39 -26.28
CA GLN A 90 -18.55 -6.96 -25.31
C GLN A 90 -19.17 -8.19 -24.62
N ALA A 91 -20.47 -8.15 -24.31
CA ALA A 91 -21.19 -9.25 -23.67
C ALA A 91 -21.15 -10.55 -24.51
N LYS A 92 -21.13 -10.45 -25.85
CA LYS A 92 -21.03 -11.63 -26.74
C LYS A 92 -19.67 -12.34 -26.64
N ARG A 93 -18.65 -11.65 -26.15
CA ARG A 93 -17.26 -12.11 -26.11
C ARG A 93 -16.74 -12.33 -24.70
N ALA A 94 -17.35 -11.69 -23.71
CA ALA A 94 -16.98 -11.82 -22.31
C ALA A 94 -17.12 -13.27 -21.85
N VAL A 95 -16.09 -13.77 -21.18
CA VAL A 95 -16.11 -15.08 -20.51
C VAL A 95 -15.98 -14.90 -19.01
N ALA A 96 -16.51 -15.83 -18.21
CA ALA A 96 -16.40 -15.74 -16.76
C ALA A 96 -14.93 -15.63 -16.30
N PRO A 97 -14.60 -14.75 -15.33
CA PRO A 97 -13.24 -14.50 -14.88
C PRO A 97 -12.77 -15.59 -13.92
N THR A 98 -12.62 -16.81 -14.43
CA THR A 98 -12.12 -17.97 -13.68
C THR A 98 -10.64 -18.20 -13.93
N ARG A 99 -9.94 -18.91 -13.03
CA ARG A 99 -8.54 -19.31 -13.24
C ARG A 99 -8.34 -20.07 -14.54
N ALA A 100 -9.24 -20.98 -14.86
CA ALA A 100 -9.18 -21.77 -16.10
C ALA A 100 -9.37 -20.90 -17.35
N ALA A 101 -10.30 -19.94 -17.33
CA ALA A 101 -10.52 -19.02 -18.44
C ALA A 101 -9.33 -18.07 -18.62
N LEU A 102 -8.75 -17.57 -17.52
CA LEU A 102 -7.56 -16.73 -17.55
C LEU A 102 -6.37 -17.47 -18.15
N GLU A 103 -6.10 -18.68 -17.69
CA GLU A 103 -5.02 -19.52 -18.23
C GLU A 103 -5.19 -19.78 -19.75
N ALA A 104 -6.42 -20.03 -20.20
CA ALA A 104 -6.72 -20.19 -21.61
C ALA A 104 -6.51 -18.88 -22.41
N ALA A 105 -6.92 -17.74 -21.87
CA ALA A 105 -6.70 -16.42 -22.47
C ALA A 105 -5.20 -16.09 -22.60
N VAL A 106 -4.41 -16.37 -21.55
CA VAL A 106 -2.95 -16.25 -21.56
C VAL A 106 -2.34 -17.13 -22.64
N GLY A 107 -2.81 -18.37 -22.79
CA GLY A 107 -2.37 -19.27 -23.85
C GLY A 107 -2.60 -18.68 -25.25
N ARG A 108 -3.78 -18.11 -25.50
CA ARG A 108 -4.11 -17.47 -26.79
C ARG A 108 -3.26 -16.21 -27.04
N ILE A 109 -3.13 -15.33 -26.05
CA ILE A 109 -2.33 -14.11 -26.17
C ILE A 109 -0.84 -14.43 -26.37
N ALA A 110 -0.30 -15.41 -25.64
CA ALA A 110 1.08 -15.84 -25.83
C ALA A 110 1.33 -16.42 -27.24
N ALA A 111 0.36 -17.14 -27.82
CA ALA A 111 0.44 -17.61 -29.20
C ALA A 111 0.43 -16.45 -30.21
N ARG A 112 -0.46 -15.46 -30.03
CA ARG A 112 -0.51 -14.25 -30.87
C ARG A 112 0.79 -13.43 -30.77
N ALA A 113 1.33 -13.29 -29.57
CA ALA A 113 2.60 -12.61 -29.32
C ALA A 113 3.76 -13.27 -30.05
N ARG A 114 3.86 -14.61 -30.03
CA ARG A 114 4.89 -15.35 -30.79
C ARG A 114 4.73 -15.14 -32.29
N ALA A 115 3.51 -15.28 -32.81
CA ALA A 115 3.23 -15.05 -34.22
C ALA A 115 3.56 -13.60 -34.66
N ALA A 116 3.32 -12.61 -33.79
CA ALA A 116 3.72 -11.23 -34.04
C ALA A 116 5.24 -11.06 -34.11
N ARG A 117 5.97 -11.64 -33.17
CA ARG A 117 7.44 -11.61 -33.19
C ARG A 117 8.03 -12.32 -34.41
N GLU A 118 7.43 -13.41 -34.86
CA GLU A 118 7.83 -14.12 -36.09
C GLU A 118 7.68 -13.24 -37.34
N ARG A 119 6.74 -12.29 -37.34
CA ARG A 119 6.59 -11.27 -38.39
C ARG A 119 7.54 -10.07 -38.23
N GLY A 120 8.31 -10.01 -37.15
CA GLY A 120 9.18 -8.88 -36.81
C GLY A 120 8.47 -7.73 -36.08
N ASP A 121 7.21 -7.93 -35.66
CA ASP A 121 6.44 -6.94 -34.88
C ASP A 121 7.00 -6.85 -33.44
N GLN A 122 6.93 -5.67 -32.83
CA GLN A 122 7.20 -5.51 -31.39
C GLN A 122 5.92 -5.73 -30.59
N VAL A 123 5.95 -6.64 -29.61
CA VAL A 123 4.78 -6.96 -28.80
C VAL A 123 4.72 -6.04 -27.59
N VAL A 124 3.63 -5.29 -27.46
CA VAL A 124 3.27 -4.52 -26.26
C VAL A 124 2.06 -5.19 -25.62
N PHE A 125 2.20 -5.61 -24.37
CA PHE A 125 1.14 -6.33 -23.65
C PHE A 125 0.54 -5.49 -22.54
N THR A 126 -0.79 -5.52 -22.36
CA THR A 126 -1.47 -4.87 -21.23
C THR A 126 -2.31 -5.86 -20.44
N PHE A 127 -2.11 -5.91 -19.13
CA PHE A 127 -2.99 -6.61 -18.19
C PHE A 127 -3.75 -5.57 -17.37
N ALA A 128 -5.08 -5.55 -17.48
CA ALA A 128 -5.95 -4.68 -16.72
C ALA A 128 -6.88 -5.51 -15.82
N PHE A 129 -7.00 -5.12 -14.56
CA PHE A 129 -7.87 -5.78 -13.59
C PHE A 129 -8.69 -4.75 -12.81
N ALA A 130 -10.00 -4.98 -12.68
CA ALA A 130 -10.88 -4.29 -11.75
C ALA A 130 -11.59 -5.32 -10.87
N GLY A 131 -11.59 -5.12 -9.55
CA GLY A 131 -12.27 -6.02 -8.62
C GLY A 131 -11.67 -6.00 -7.21
N HIS A 132 -11.94 -7.05 -6.44
CA HIS A 132 -11.39 -7.20 -5.09
C HIS A 132 -9.92 -7.65 -5.10
N GLY A 133 -9.17 -7.14 -4.13
CA GLY A 133 -7.79 -7.56 -3.86
C GLY A 133 -7.48 -7.49 -2.36
N ASP A 134 -6.53 -8.31 -1.92
CA ASP A 134 -6.07 -8.33 -0.53
C ASP A 134 -4.69 -9.00 -0.36
N VAL A 135 -4.27 -9.21 0.90
CA VAL A 135 -3.01 -9.85 1.27
C VAL A 135 -3.23 -11.05 2.19
N GLU A 136 -2.79 -12.22 1.76
CA GLU A 136 -2.78 -13.46 2.55
C GLU A 136 -1.33 -13.86 2.83
N GLU A 137 -1.00 -14.09 4.10
CA GLU A 137 0.37 -14.50 4.51
C GLU A 137 1.53 -13.68 3.90
N GLY A 138 1.30 -12.39 3.61
CA GLY A 138 2.30 -11.52 3.00
C GLY A 138 2.35 -11.55 1.47
N ARG A 139 1.47 -12.32 0.83
CA ARG A 139 1.29 -12.42 -0.61
C ARG A 139 0.05 -11.65 -1.03
N GLY A 140 0.24 -10.67 -1.91
CA GLY A 140 -0.88 -9.99 -2.56
C GLY A 140 -1.63 -10.95 -3.48
N PHE A 141 -2.95 -10.81 -3.52
CA PHE A 141 -3.82 -11.50 -4.45
C PHE A 141 -4.97 -10.62 -4.94
N LEU A 142 -5.48 -10.98 -6.11
CA LEU A 142 -6.71 -10.47 -6.72
C LEU A 142 -7.77 -11.57 -6.66
N GLU A 143 -9.05 -11.24 -6.55
CA GLU A 143 -10.12 -12.25 -6.59
C GLU A 143 -10.63 -12.46 -8.01
N LEU A 144 -10.50 -13.70 -8.48
CA LEU A 144 -11.25 -14.24 -9.60
C LEU A 144 -12.55 -14.87 -9.08
N GLU A 145 -13.46 -15.21 -9.98
CA GLU A 145 -14.77 -15.77 -9.62
C GLU A 145 -14.64 -17.09 -8.85
N ASP A 146 -13.64 -17.92 -9.18
CA ASP A 146 -13.43 -19.26 -8.63
C ASP A 146 -12.24 -19.35 -7.65
N GLY A 147 -11.60 -18.23 -7.31
CA GLY A 147 -10.53 -18.22 -6.30
C GLY A 147 -9.59 -17.03 -6.39
N ARG A 148 -8.57 -17.04 -5.52
CA ARG A 148 -7.52 -16.00 -5.47
C ARG A 148 -6.59 -16.15 -6.65
N PHE A 149 -6.04 -15.06 -7.19
CA PHE A 149 -4.97 -14.98 -8.18
C PHE A 149 -3.81 -14.20 -7.58
N PHE A 150 -2.72 -14.88 -7.25
CA PHE A 150 -1.63 -14.32 -6.46
C PHE A 150 -0.61 -13.58 -7.33
N ARG A 151 0.23 -12.76 -6.68
CA ARG A 151 1.40 -12.13 -7.29
C ARG A 151 2.23 -13.08 -8.15
N GLU A 152 2.51 -14.29 -7.66
CA GLU A 152 3.34 -15.26 -8.38
C GLU A 152 2.65 -15.76 -9.66
N ASP A 153 1.32 -15.82 -9.68
CA ASP A 153 0.54 -16.15 -10.87
C ASP A 153 0.67 -15.03 -11.93
N LEU A 154 0.61 -13.76 -11.50
CA LEU A 154 0.82 -12.59 -12.38
C LEU A 154 2.23 -12.57 -12.97
N GLU A 155 3.24 -12.85 -12.15
CA GLU A 155 4.64 -12.93 -12.61
C GLU A 155 4.83 -14.04 -13.65
N ALA A 156 4.23 -15.22 -13.42
CA ALA A 156 4.25 -16.32 -14.37
C ALA A 156 3.53 -15.95 -15.69
N LEU A 157 2.39 -15.27 -15.60
CA LEU A 157 1.64 -14.76 -16.75
C LEU A 157 2.50 -13.80 -17.59
N LEU A 158 3.09 -12.79 -16.95
CA LEU A 158 3.89 -11.75 -17.63
C LEU A 158 5.14 -12.36 -18.29
N THR A 159 5.78 -13.33 -17.64
CA THR A 159 6.97 -14.01 -18.19
C THR A 159 6.64 -14.88 -19.40
N ARG A 160 5.42 -15.43 -19.47
CA ARG A 160 5.00 -16.35 -20.55
C ARG A 160 4.71 -15.62 -21.87
N ILE A 161 4.34 -14.35 -21.80
CA ILE A 161 4.03 -13.51 -22.96
C ILE A 161 5.32 -12.79 -23.38
N PRO A 162 5.90 -13.07 -24.58
CA PRO A 162 7.16 -12.49 -25.00
C PRO A 162 6.99 -11.03 -25.47
N ALA A 163 6.63 -10.14 -24.56
CA ALA A 163 6.47 -8.72 -24.83
C ALA A 163 7.80 -7.97 -24.64
N VAL A 164 8.05 -6.95 -25.48
CA VAL A 164 9.18 -6.03 -25.25
C VAL A 164 8.87 -5.07 -24.10
N ARG A 165 7.58 -4.76 -23.91
CA ARG A 165 7.03 -3.94 -22.83
C ARG A 165 5.70 -4.54 -22.39
N ALA A 166 5.48 -4.61 -21.09
CA ALA A 166 4.20 -4.98 -20.53
C ALA A 166 3.70 -3.90 -19.56
N HIS A 167 2.39 -3.69 -19.53
CA HIS A 167 1.74 -2.70 -18.69
C HIS A 167 0.73 -3.40 -17.78
N VAL A 168 0.78 -3.12 -16.48
CA VAL A 168 -0.12 -3.68 -15.48
C VAL A 168 -0.94 -2.56 -14.87
N LEU A 169 -2.26 -2.58 -15.09
CA LEU A 169 -3.23 -1.63 -14.57
C LEU A 169 -4.14 -2.33 -13.55
N LEU A 170 -4.07 -1.97 -12.27
CA LEU A 170 -4.84 -2.64 -11.22
C LEU A 170 -5.72 -1.65 -10.45
N ASP A 171 -7.04 -1.82 -10.57
CA ASP A 171 -8.04 -1.18 -9.73
C ASP A 171 -8.58 -2.18 -8.70
N ALA A 172 -7.78 -2.40 -7.65
CA ALA A 172 -8.14 -3.25 -6.54
C ALA A 172 -7.48 -2.75 -5.25
N CYS A 173 -8.15 -2.97 -4.11
CA CYS A 173 -7.57 -2.72 -2.79
C CYS A 173 -6.27 -3.52 -2.62
N ASN A 174 -5.28 -2.95 -1.94
CA ASN A 174 -4.00 -3.63 -1.64
C ASN A 174 -3.24 -4.14 -2.89
N SER A 175 -3.57 -3.67 -4.10
CA SER A 175 -2.98 -4.17 -5.35
C SER A 175 -1.47 -3.88 -5.46
N VAL A 176 -0.93 -2.96 -4.66
CA VAL A 176 0.52 -2.73 -4.52
C VAL A 176 1.29 -4.00 -4.12
N TYR A 177 0.67 -4.91 -3.38
CA TYR A 177 1.29 -6.19 -2.98
C TYR A 177 1.30 -7.24 -4.10
N MET A 178 0.68 -6.93 -5.25
CA MET A 178 0.94 -7.68 -6.49
C MET A 178 2.32 -7.34 -7.08
N LEU A 179 3.00 -6.29 -6.60
CA LEU A 179 4.30 -5.88 -7.12
C LEU A 179 5.46 -6.28 -6.20
N VAL A 180 5.19 -6.42 -4.89
CA VAL A 180 6.19 -6.74 -3.87
C VAL A 180 5.60 -7.64 -2.78
N ALA A 181 6.36 -8.66 -2.37
CA ALA A 181 5.99 -9.50 -1.23
C ALA A 181 6.21 -8.75 0.08
N ARG A 182 5.36 -8.99 1.09
CA ARG A 182 5.68 -8.56 2.45
C ARG A 182 6.92 -9.32 2.95
N LYS A 183 7.89 -8.61 3.52
CA LYS A 183 9.13 -9.21 4.03
C LYS A 183 8.86 -10.11 5.25
N PRO A 184 9.70 -11.14 5.48
CA PRO A 184 9.74 -11.86 6.75
C PRO A 184 9.99 -10.87 7.89
N GLY A 185 9.10 -10.85 8.89
CA GLY A 185 9.12 -9.87 9.98
C GLY A 185 7.78 -9.17 10.20
N GLY A 186 6.89 -9.20 9.20
CA GLY A 186 5.50 -8.77 9.35
C GLY A 186 5.24 -7.29 9.07
N THR A 187 6.13 -6.60 8.33
CA THR A 187 5.93 -5.20 7.98
C THR A 187 4.67 -5.04 7.13
N ARG A 188 3.73 -4.22 7.61
CA ARG A 188 2.40 -4.05 6.99
C ARG A 188 2.36 -3.03 5.86
N PHE A 189 3.51 -2.60 5.36
CA PHE A 189 3.60 -1.62 4.30
C PHE A 189 4.77 -1.91 3.36
N THR A 190 4.86 -1.14 2.27
CA THR A 190 6.03 -1.11 1.39
C THR A 190 6.34 0.32 0.94
N THR A 191 7.59 0.57 0.56
CA THR A 191 8.03 1.87 0.02
C THR A 191 8.21 1.81 -1.50
N PRO A 192 8.16 2.94 -2.22
CA PRO A 192 8.46 2.98 -3.66
C PRO A 192 9.79 2.29 -4.01
N GLU A 193 10.84 2.53 -3.23
CA GLU A 193 12.18 1.98 -3.48
C GLU A 193 12.22 0.45 -3.36
N GLU A 194 11.42 -0.13 -2.46
CA GLU A 194 11.30 -1.57 -2.33
C GLU A 194 10.57 -2.18 -3.52
N ILE A 195 9.49 -1.55 -3.98
CA ILE A 195 8.75 -1.97 -5.18
C ILE A 195 9.67 -1.90 -6.39
N GLU A 196 10.33 -0.76 -6.62
CA GLU A 196 11.24 -0.54 -7.74
C GLU A 196 12.38 -1.55 -7.75
N ARG A 197 13.04 -1.79 -6.61
CA ARG A 197 14.10 -2.80 -6.49
C ARG A 197 13.58 -4.21 -6.80
N SER A 198 12.39 -4.54 -6.30
CA SER A 198 11.77 -5.86 -6.51
C SER A 198 11.38 -6.08 -7.98
N MET A 199 10.77 -5.07 -8.61
CA MET A 199 10.35 -5.09 -10.01
C MET A 199 11.55 -5.07 -10.95
N ALA A 200 12.56 -4.22 -10.72
CA ALA A 200 13.77 -4.17 -11.54
C ALA A 200 14.52 -5.52 -11.54
N ALA A 201 14.52 -6.24 -10.42
CA ALA A 201 15.18 -7.55 -10.32
C ALA A 201 14.45 -8.68 -11.07
N ARG A 202 13.11 -8.60 -11.21
CA ARG A 202 12.28 -9.73 -11.71
C ARG A 202 11.59 -9.44 -13.03
N LEU A 203 11.18 -8.20 -13.26
CA LEU A 203 10.23 -7.77 -14.29
C LEU A 203 10.57 -6.36 -14.81
N ALA A 204 11.85 -6.10 -15.14
CA ALA A 204 12.31 -4.78 -15.59
C ALA A 204 11.57 -4.23 -16.83
N HIS A 205 10.98 -5.08 -17.68
CA HIS A 205 10.21 -4.69 -18.86
C HIS A 205 8.74 -4.33 -18.55
N VAL A 206 8.33 -4.41 -17.28
CA VAL A 206 6.95 -4.19 -16.84
C VAL A 206 6.80 -2.80 -16.24
N GLY A 207 5.89 -2.02 -16.79
CA GLY A 207 5.37 -0.80 -16.17
C GLY A 207 4.09 -1.09 -15.41
N THR A 208 3.86 -0.34 -14.33
CA THR A 208 2.75 -0.58 -13.40
C THR A 208 2.03 0.72 -13.12
N PHE A 209 0.70 0.69 -13.08
CA PHE A 209 -0.15 1.80 -12.67
C PHE A 209 -1.26 1.21 -11.80
N VAL A 210 -1.11 1.31 -10.48
CA VAL A 210 -1.93 0.54 -9.53
C VAL A 210 -2.53 1.44 -8.46
N SER A 211 -3.75 1.13 -8.05
CA SER A 211 -4.39 1.75 -6.88
C SER A 211 -3.74 1.23 -5.60
N THR A 212 -3.23 2.13 -4.76
CA THR A 212 -2.55 1.77 -3.48
C THR A 212 -3.46 1.92 -2.27
N SER A 213 -4.75 2.15 -2.49
CA SER A 213 -5.74 2.27 -1.43
C SER A 213 -5.81 0.96 -0.63
N ALA A 214 -5.48 1.02 0.65
CA ALA A 214 -5.43 -0.13 1.54
C ALA A 214 -6.76 -0.38 2.29
N ASP A 215 -7.68 0.58 2.22
CA ASP A 215 -9.01 0.44 2.80
C ASP A 215 -9.89 -0.45 1.91
N ALA A 216 -10.55 -1.43 2.53
CA ALA A 216 -11.33 -2.49 1.86
C ALA A 216 -12.56 -2.00 1.08
N GLN A 217 -12.86 -0.70 1.09
CA GLN A 217 -13.92 -0.12 0.28
C GLN A 217 -13.32 0.34 -1.05
N VAL A 218 -13.40 -0.52 -2.07
CA VAL A 218 -13.26 -0.09 -3.46
C VAL A 218 -14.35 0.95 -3.70
N TYR A 219 -13.94 2.21 -3.93
CA TYR A 219 -14.89 3.30 -4.08
C TYR A 219 -15.47 3.30 -5.49
N GLU A 220 -16.57 2.59 -5.63
CA GLU A 220 -17.41 2.54 -6.82
C GLU A 220 -18.50 3.61 -6.78
N TRP A 221 -18.71 4.33 -7.89
CA TRP A 221 -19.66 5.43 -7.96
C TRP A 221 -20.78 5.15 -8.94
N SER A 222 -22.02 5.05 -8.43
CA SER A 222 -23.18 4.67 -9.23
C SER A 222 -23.57 5.63 -10.35
N ARG A 223 -23.11 6.88 -10.31
CA ARG A 223 -23.40 7.88 -11.35
C ARG A 223 -22.42 7.90 -12.52
N ILE A 224 -21.23 7.30 -12.37
CA ILE A 224 -20.27 7.09 -13.49
C ILE A 224 -20.20 5.62 -13.89
N GLU A 225 -20.96 4.76 -13.19
CA GLU A 225 -21.02 3.31 -13.40
C GLU A 225 -19.62 2.71 -13.54
N SER A 226 -18.74 3.08 -12.60
CA SER A 226 -17.28 2.82 -12.66
C SER A 226 -16.60 3.12 -11.33
N GLY A 227 -15.45 2.49 -11.08
CA GLY A 227 -14.48 2.91 -10.07
C GLY A 227 -13.84 4.26 -10.39
N VAL A 228 -13.65 5.12 -9.38
CA VAL A 228 -13.07 6.47 -9.56
C VAL A 228 -11.68 6.43 -10.21
N PHE A 229 -10.86 5.46 -9.80
CA PHE A 229 -9.53 5.23 -10.38
C PHE A 229 -9.65 4.82 -11.84
N SER A 230 -10.45 3.80 -12.13
CA SER A 230 -10.62 3.28 -13.48
C SER A 230 -11.14 4.34 -14.46
N HIS A 231 -12.13 5.14 -14.07
CA HIS A 231 -12.62 6.24 -14.90
C HIS A 231 -11.56 7.33 -15.17
N SER A 232 -10.80 7.71 -14.15
CA SER A 232 -9.73 8.72 -14.30
C SER A 232 -8.60 8.21 -15.19
N VAL A 233 -8.20 6.94 -15.02
CA VAL A 233 -7.17 6.30 -15.85
C VAL A 233 -7.63 6.22 -17.30
N ARG A 234 -8.83 5.70 -17.57
CA ARG A 234 -9.34 5.63 -18.95
C ARG A 234 -9.47 6.99 -19.61
N SER A 235 -9.98 8.00 -18.90
CA SER A 235 -10.07 9.36 -19.44
C SER A 235 -8.69 9.89 -19.85
N GLY A 236 -7.68 9.67 -19.01
CA GLY A 236 -6.29 10.04 -19.31
C GLY A 236 -5.73 9.26 -20.51
N LEU A 237 -5.87 7.93 -20.52
CA LEU A 237 -5.42 7.05 -21.60
C LEU A 237 -6.09 7.35 -22.95
N SER A 238 -7.33 7.82 -22.94
CA SER A 238 -8.03 8.31 -24.14
C SER A 238 -7.42 9.57 -24.74
N GLY A 239 -6.37 10.15 -24.14
CA GLY A 239 -5.65 11.32 -24.63
C GLY A 239 -5.85 12.57 -23.77
N ALA A 240 -6.75 12.56 -22.79
CA ALA A 240 -6.94 13.74 -21.94
C ALA A 240 -5.71 14.07 -21.07
N ALA A 241 -4.82 13.08 -20.87
CA ALA A 241 -3.56 13.25 -20.16
C ALA A 241 -2.40 13.71 -21.06
N ASP A 242 -2.54 13.66 -22.40
CA ASP A 242 -1.52 14.07 -23.38
C ASP A 242 -1.27 15.58 -23.23
N LEU A 243 -0.19 15.90 -22.51
CA LEU A 243 0.14 17.26 -22.08
C LEU A 243 1.00 17.98 -23.12
N ASP A 244 1.88 17.23 -23.80
CA ASP A 244 2.77 17.76 -24.83
C ASP A 244 2.17 17.72 -26.24
N GLY A 245 1.06 17.00 -26.42
CA GLY A 245 0.28 16.93 -27.65
C GLY A 245 0.85 16.00 -28.71
N ASP A 246 1.74 15.07 -28.33
CA ASP A 246 2.39 14.16 -29.26
C ASP A 246 1.52 12.94 -29.66
N GLY A 247 0.33 12.83 -29.10
CA GLY A 247 -0.63 11.76 -29.37
C GLY A 247 -0.34 10.46 -28.63
N ARG A 248 0.58 10.48 -27.66
CA ARG A 248 0.93 9.39 -26.75
C ARG A 248 0.70 9.84 -25.32
N VAL A 249 0.52 8.87 -24.43
CA VAL A 249 0.36 9.13 -23.00
C VAL A 249 1.47 8.40 -22.26
N THR A 250 2.28 9.16 -21.54
CA THR A 250 3.36 8.64 -20.68
C THR A 250 2.87 8.29 -19.28
N TYR A 251 3.67 7.53 -18.53
CA TYR A 251 3.38 7.24 -17.11
C TYR A 251 3.33 8.52 -16.28
N GLY A 252 4.24 9.47 -16.52
CA GLY A 252 4.30 10.76 -15.83
C GLY A 252 3.04 11.60 -16.08
N GLU A 253 2.60 11.70 -17.33
CA GLU A 253 1.38 12.42 -17.72
C GLU A 253 0.13 11.81 -17.11
N LEU A 254 -0.05 10.49 -17.25
CA LEU A 254 -1.21 9.80 -16.71
C LEU A 254 -1.28 9.95 -15.19
N ARG A 255 -0.13 9.85 -14.51
CA ARG A 255 -0.04 10.03 -13.06
C ARG A 255 -0.40 11.47 -12.66
N ALA A 256 0.12 12.46 -13.36
CA ALA A 256 -0.22 13.87 -13.11
C ALA A 256 -1.72 14.14 -13.34
N PHE A 257 -2.29 13.59 -14.42
CA PHE A 257 -3.70 13.71 -14.76
C PHE A 257 -4.60 13.14 -13.65
N VAL A 258 -4.37 11.90 -13.23
CA VAL A 258 -5.19 11.26 -12.17
C VAL A 258 -5.07 12.01 -10.84
N ARG A 259 -3.87 12.50 -10.49
CA ARG A 259 -3.67 13.31 -9.27
C ARG A 259 -4.46 14.62 -9.30
N ILE A 260 -4.45 15.32 -10.44
CA ILE A 260 -5.19 16.58 -10.61
C ILE A 260 -6.70 16.32 -10.63
N ALA A 261 -7.14 15.29 -11.34
CA ALA A 261 -8.54 14.88 -11.39
C ALA A 261 -9.11 14.65 -9.97
N ALA A 262 -8.35 13.99 -9.10
CA ALA A 262 -8.76 13.71 -7.73
C ALA A 262 -8.52 14.88 -6.74
N ALA A 263 -7.82 15.94 -7.13
CA ALA A 263 -7.39 16.99 -6.20
C ALA A 263 -8.54 17.77 -5.55
N GLY A 264 -9.68 17.87 -6.24
CA GLY A 264 -10.88 18.54 -5.73
C GLY A 264 -11.65 17.75 -4.67
N VAL A 265 -11.35 16.47 -4.45
CA VAL A 265 -12.03 15.63 -3.46
C VAL A 265 -11.52 16.00 -2.06
N PRO A 266 -12.33 16.65 -1.18
CA PRO A 266 -11.80 17.24 0.06
C PRO A 266 -11.29 16.18 1.03
N ASN A 267 -12.04 15.09 1.19
CA ASN A 267 -11.64 13.99 2.05
C ASN A 267 -10.60 13.12 1.33
N ALA A 268 -9.36 13.18 1.79
CA ALA A 268 -8.25 12.39 1.26
C ALA A 268 -8.46 10.86 1.35
N ARG A 269 -9.41 10.37 2.17
CA ARG A 269 -9.82 8.94 2.16
C ARG A 269 -10.50 8.51 0.88
N PHE A 270 -11.16 9.44 0.18
CA PHE A 270 -11.88 9.18 -1.07
C PHE A 270 -11.04 9.54 -2.30
N ARG A 271 -9.81 10.02 -2.11
CA ARG A 271 -8.88 10.26 -3.21
C ARG A 271 -8.15 8.97 -3.54
N PRO A 272 -8.16 8.52 -4.80
CA PRO A 272 -7.32 7.40 -5.21
C PRO A 272 -5.85 7.71 -4.91
N ARG A 273 -5.21 6.85 -4.13
CA ARG A 273 -3.75 6.81 -4.05
C ARG A 273 -3.24 5.90 -5.14
N ILE A 274 -2.20 6.33 -5.84
CA ILE A 274 -1.66 5.63 -6.99
C ILE A 274 -0.16 5.42 -6.83
N TYR A 275 0.29 4.24 -7.23
CA TYR A 275 1.70 3.98 -7.51
C TYR A 275 1.82 3.75 -9.01
N ALA A 276 2.70 4.50 -9.67
CA ALA A 276 2.91 4.35 -11.09
C ALA A 276 4.37 4.57 -11.47
N ARG A 277 4.94 3.58 -12.17
CA ARG A 277 6.30 3.59 -12.73
C ARG A 277 6.28 2.81 -14.05
N GLY A 278 6.87 3.38 -15.10
CA GLY A 278 6.99 2.68 -16.36
C GLY A 278 8.09 1.60 -16.36
N PRO A 279 8.22 0.84 -17.46
CA PRO A 279 9.28 -0.15 -17.62
C PRO A 279 10.66 0.42 -17.27
N GLY A 280 11.43 -0.33 -16.48
CA GLY A 280 12.75 0.09 -16.00
C GLY A 280 12.73 1.21 -14.97
N GLY A 281 11.56 1.53 -14.38
CA GLY A 281 11.40 2.62 -13.41
C GLY A 281 11.33 4.01 -14.05
N LYS A 282 11.04 4.09 -15.35
CA LYS A 282 11.07 5.32 -16.14
C LYS A 282 9.66 5.90 -16.32
N ASP A 283 9.49 7.18 -16.06
CA ASP A 283 8.18 7.85 -16.14
C ASP A 283 7.86 8.42 -17.53
N ASP A 284 8.88 8.60 -18.37
CA ASP A 284 8.78 9.06 -19.77
C ASP A 284 8.39 7.92 -20.74
N GLU A 285 8.29 6.68 -20.25
CA GLU A 285 7.80 5.56 -21.05
C GLU A 285 6.31 5.73 -21.38
N VAL A 286 5.95 5.38 -22.62
CA VAL A 286 4.57 5.43 -23.11
C VAL A 286 3.78 4.27 -22.53
N VAL A 287 2.68 4.56 -21.84
CA VAL A 287 1.72 3.55 -21.34
C VAL A 287 0.67 3.22 -22.39
N PHE A 288 0.24 4.21 -23.20
CA PHE A 288 -0.75 4.00 -24.25
C PHE A 288 -0.62 5.05 -25.35
N GLU A 289 -0.98 4.67 -26.56
CA GLU A 289 -0.96 5.56 -27.74
C GLU A 289 -2.36 5.60 -28.35
N PRO A 290 -3.20 6.56 -27.94
CA PRO A 290 -4.56 6.66 -28.44
C PRO A 290 -4.60 7.09 -29.92
N SER A 291 -3.60 7.83 -30.39
CA SER A 291 -3.50 8.28 -31.79
C SER A 291 -3.37 7.13 -32.81
N ALA A 292 -2.86 5.97 -32.39
CA ALA A 292 -2.80 4.77 -33.21
C ALA A 292 -4.19 4.25 -33.64
N ALA A 293 -5.27 4.72 -33.02
CA ALA A 293 -6.64 4.44 -33.43
C ALA A 293 -7.04 5.13 -34.76
N GLY A 294 -6.26 6.11 -35.23
CA GLY A 294 -6.51 6.88 -36.46
C GLY A 294 -7.35 8.15 -36.26
N PRO A 295 -7.38 9.05 -37.26
CA PRO A 295 -8.02 10.37 -37.16
C PRO A 295 -9.54 10.30 -37.03
N GLY A 296 -10.18 9.25 -37.57
CA GLY A 296 -11.63 8.98 -37.51
C GLY A 296 -12.24 8.91 -36.12
N ARG A 297 -11.42 8.91 -35.06
CA ARG A 297 -11.86 8.80 -33.66
C ARG A 297 -11.42 9.97 -32.80
N LYS A 298 -10.76 10.95 -33.41
CA LYS A 298 -10.19 12.11 -32.74
C LYS A 298 -11.24 13.18 -32.55
N VAL A 299 -11.36 13.67 -31.32
CA VAL A 299 -12.10 14.89 -30.95
C VAL A 299 -11.07 15.92 -30.51
N ALA A 300 -11.00 17.04 -31.23
CA ALA A 300 -10.08 18.12 -30.93
C ALA A 300 -10.69 19.05 -29.88
N LEU A 301 -10.14 19.06 -28.66
CA LEU A 301 -10.55 19.97 -27.60
C LEU A 301 -9.70 21.23 -27.68
N ALA A 302 -10.21 22.24 -28.40
CA ALA A 302 -9.47 23.47 -28.65
C ALA A 302 -9.13 24.23 -27.37
N ALA A 303 -7.97 24.92 -27.39
CA ALA A 303 -7.59 25.85 -26.34
C ALA A 303 -8.61 26.99 -26.22
N GLY A 304 -9.04 27.30 -25.00
CA GLY A 304 -10.11 28.26 -24.77
C GLY A 304 -10.23 28.70 -23.31
N ALA A 305 -11.46 29.03 -22.89
CA ALA A 305 -11.76 29.25 -21.48
C ALA A 305 -11.56 27.96 -20.68
N GLU A 306 -11.37 28.13 -19.37
CA GLU A 306 -11.37 27.00 -18.44
C GLU A 306 -12.76 26.37 -18.44
N ARG A 307 -12.84 25.08 -18.74
CA ARG A 307 -14.12 24.39 -18.90
C ARG A 307 -13.98 22.90 -18.64
N ARG A 308 -15.05 22.29 -18.12
CA ARG A 308 -15.18 20.83 -18.05
C ARG A 308 -15.74 20.32 -19.36
N VAL A 309 -15.13 19.25 -19.85
CA VAL A 309 -15.53 18.52 -21.05
C VAL A 309 -15.83 17.09 -20.64
N THR A 310 -17.02 16.62 -20.95
CA THR A 310 -17.42 15.23 -20.77
C THR A 310 -17.89 14.66 -22.10
N ILE A 311 -17.38 13.51 -22.50
CA ILE A 311 -17.86 12.77 -23.67
C ILE A 311 -18.74 11.63 -23.16
N LEU A 312 -19.98 11.63 -23.61
CA LEU A 312 -20.98 10.61 -23.34
C LEU A 312 -21.15 9.71 -24.56
N ASP A 313 -21.46 8.44 -24.33
CA ASP A 313 -21.95 7.55 -25.39
C ASP A 313 -23.43 7.81 -25.71
N ALA A 314 -23.98 7.00 -26.62
CA ALA A 314 -25.37 7.10 -27.06
C ALA A 314 -26.39 6.80 -25.96
N ASP A 315 -25.98 6.10 -24.88
CA ASP A 315 -26.81 5.71 -23.74
C ASP A 315 -26.61 6.68 -22.55
N GLU A 316 -25.97 7.84 -22.79
CA GLU A 316 -25.57 8.87 -21.82
C GLU A 316 -24.57 8.40 -20.74
N VAL A 317 -23.82 7.33 -21.00
CA VAL A 317 -22.76 6.86 -20.10
C VAL A 317 -21.49 7.70 -20.30
N PRO A 318 -20.91 8.28 -19.23
CA PRO A 318 -19.69 9.07 -19.34
C PRO A 318 -18.47 8.19 -19.65
N LEU A 319 -17.83 8.46 -20.78
CA LEU A 319 -16.64 7.74 -21.25
C LEU A 319 -15.35 8.46 -20.87
N ILE A 320 -15.29 9.77 -21.12
CA ILE A 320 -14.10 10.61 -20.94
C ILE A 320 -14.53 11.87 -20.21
N ASP A 321 -13.77 12.27 -19.19
CA ASP A 321 -14.00 13.51 -18.45
C ASP A 321 -12.67 14.23 -18.21
N VAL A 322 -12.66 15.55 -18.42
CA VAL A 322 -11.51 16.40 -18.17
C VAL A 322 -11.97 17.83 -17.94
N LYS A 323 -11.40 18.51 -16.94
CA LYS A 323 -11.48 19.98 -16.86
C LYS A 323 -10.22 20.55 -17.46
N LEU A 324 -10.34 21.34 -18.52
CA LEU A 324 -9.21 21.92 -19.24
C LEU A 324 -8.85 23.27 -18.65
N GLU A 325 -7.56 23.50 -18.44
CA GLU A 325 -7.02 24.79 -18.04
C GLU A 325 -7.21 25.85 -19.14
N ARG A 326 -7.46 27.11 -18.76
CA ARG A 326 -7.53 28.22 -19.71
C ARG A 326 -6.28 28.27 -20.60
N GLY A 327 -6.50 28.31 -21.91
CA GLY A 327 -5.43 28.35 -22.93
C GLY A 327 -4.77 27.00 -23.21
N PHE A 328 -5.18 25.92 -22.56
CA PHE A 328 -4.75 24.56 -22.88
C PHE A 328 -5.81 23.85 -23.71
N GLY A 329 -5.37 23.08 -24.69
CA GLY A 329 -6.20 22.20 -25.51
C GLY A 329 -5.50 20.86 -25.69
N THR A 330 -6.28 19.81 -25.93
CA THR A 330 -5.77 18.44 -26.09
C THR A 330 -6.63 17.68 -27.09
N ASN A 331 -6.22 16.47 -27.44
CA ASN A 331 -6.96 15.59 -28.33
C ASN A 331 -7.41 14.36 -27.55
N VAL A 332 -8.69 14.03 -27.65
CA VAL A 332 -9.22 12.81 -27.05
C VAL A 332 -9.73 11.87 -28.13
N PHE A 333 -9.62 10.57 -27.87
CA PHE A 333 -9.93 9.51 -28.82
C PHE A 333 -11.03 8.62 -28.24
N VAL A 334 -12.15 8.56 -28.96
CA VAL A 334 -13.31 7.76 -28.54
C VAL A 334 -13.19 6.31 -29.03
N PRO A 335 -13.71 5.32 -28.27
CA PRO A 335 -13.71 3.92 -28.69
C PRO A 335 -14.51 3.70 -29.99
N LYS A 336 -14.20 2.63 -30.72
CA LYS A 336 -15.00 2.23 -31.88
C LYS A 336 -16.34 1.66 -31.41
N VAL A 337 -17.43 2.13 -31.99
CA VAL A 337 -18.76 1.56 -31.75
C VAL A 337 -19.04 0.52 -32.81
N GLU A 338 -19.24 -0.73 -32.42
CA GLU A 338 -19.55 -1.81 -33.36
C GLU A 338 -21.02 -1.78 -33.79
N ASP A 339 -21.18 -1.53 -35.09
CA ASP A 339 -22.27 -1.90 -35.99
C ASP A 339 -23.61 -2.28 -35.35
N SER A 340 -24.46 -1.28 -35.17
CA SER A 340 -25.90 -1.46 -35.07
C SER A 340 -26.62 -0.67 -36.16
N GLY A 341 -26.11 -0.60 -37.40
CA GLY A 341 -26.80 0.03 -38.55
C GLY A 341 -27.19 1.51 -38.41
N ASP A 342 -26.90 2.11 -37.26
CA ASP A 342 -27.24 3.46 -36.83
C ASP A 342 -25.94 4.06 -36.32
N THR A 343 -25.55 5.19 -36.89
CA THR A 343 -24.31 5.89 -36.53
C THR A 343 -24.49 6.40 -35.11
N ARG A 344 -24.13 5.59 -34.10
CA ARG A 344 -24.27 5.99 -32.70
C ARG A 344 -23.43 7.25 -32.47
N ALA A 345 -24.11 8.36 -32.20
CA ALA A 345 -23.50 9.62 -31.92
C ALA A 345 -22.94 9.65 -30.50
N PHE A 346 -21.80 10.31 -30.33
CA PHE A 346 -21.31 10.68 -29.01
C PHE A 346 -21.83 12.07 -28.67
N THR A 347 -22.02 12.37 -27.40
CA THR A 347 -22.36 13.74 -26.97
C THR A 347 -21.18 14.37 -26.27
N LEU A 348 -20.68 15.47 -26.83
CA LEU A 348 -19.74 16.37 -26.16
C LEU A 348 -20.53 17.32 -25.26
N VAL A 349 -20.19 17.33 -23.99
CA VAL A 349 -20.76 18.22 -23.00
C VAL A 349 -19.67 19.19 -22.55
N GLU A 350 -19.87 20.49 -22.79
CA GLU A 350 -18.99 21.55 -22.30
C GLU A 350 -19.68 22.36 -21.20
N GLN A 351 -18.96 22.58 -20.10
CA GLN A 351 -19.41 23.39 -18.96
C GLN A 351 -18.32 24.40 -18.56
N GLU A 352 -18.57 25.67 -18.87
CA GLU A 352 -17.79 26.81 -18.38
C GLU A 352 -18.37 27.33 -17.06
N ASP A 353 -17.50 27.75 -16.14
CA ASP A 353 -17.93 28.26 -14.84
C ASP A 353 -18.81 29.52 -15.00
N GLY A 354 -20.04 29.46 -14.50
CA GLY A 354 -21.02 30.55 -14.61
C GLY A 354 -21.82 30.58 -15.92
N HIS A 355 -21.61 29.63 -16.83
CA HIS A 355 -22.34 29.50 -18.09
C HIS A 355 -23.24 28.26 -18.12
N ALA A 356 -24.26 28.28 -18.98
CA ALA A 356 -25.09 27.10 -19.23
C ALA A 356 -24.27 26.00 -19.92
N GLU A 357 -24.65 24.74 -19.70
CA GLU A 357 -24.06 23.62 -20.42
C GLU A 357 -24.33 23.74 -21.91
N ARG A 358 -23.27 23.53 -22.71
CA ARG A 358 -23.37 23.34 -24.14
C ARG A 358 -23.26 21.85 -24.46
N ARG A 359 -24.18 21.33 -25.27
CA ARG A 359 -24.18 19.92 -25.70
C ARG A 359 -24.10 19.85 -27.21
N VAL A 360 -23.12 19.11 -27.70
CA VAL A 360 -22.84 18.95 -29.13
C VAL A 360 -22.84 17.47 -29.47
N GLU A 361 -23.65 17.09 -30.44
CA GLU A 361 -23.65 15.74 -30.99
C GLU A 361 -22.48 15.61 -31.97
N LEU A 362 -21.65 14.59 -31.74
CA LEU A 362 -20.45 14.30 -32.51
C LEU A 362 -20.73 13.15 -33.48
N ALA A 363 -20.57 13.44 -34.77
CA ALA A 363 -20.61 12.47 -35.84
C ALA A 363 -19.19 12.17 -36.37
N PHE A 364 -18.87 10.90 -36.55
CA PHE A 364 -17.57 10.44 -37.02
C PHE A 364 -17.65 9.76 -38.39
N SER A 365 -16.61 9.95 -39.19
CA SER A 365 -16.31 9.20 -40.43
C SER A 365 -14.94 8.57 -40.31
N ASP A 366 -14.59 7.73 -41.29
CA ASP A 366 -13.26 7.14 -41.40
C ASP A 366 -12.12 8.20 -41.44
N ASP A 367 -12.40 9.41 -41.95
CA ASP A 367 -11.40 10.49 -42.11
C ASP A 367 -11.32 11.44 -40.90
N GLY A 368 -12.26 11.36 -39.96
CA GLY A 368 -12.31 12.25 -38.79
C GLY A 368 -13.72 12.56 -38.31
N GLN A 369 -13.80 13.42 -37.30
CA GLN A 369 -15.04 14.09 -36.92
C GLN A 369 -15.60 14.88 -38.11
N VAL A 370 -16.85 14.61 -38.50
CA VAL A 370 -17.48 15.09 -39.74
C VAL A 370 -18.31 16.34 -39.52
N GLY A 371 -18.88 16.48 -38.32
CA GLY A 371 -19.78 17.57 -38.00
C GLY A 371 -20.10 17.65 -36.51
N GLU A 372 -20.49 18.86 -36.12
CA GLU A 372 -21.03 19.20 -34.82
C GLU A 372 -22.45 19.73 -35.04
N SER A 373 -23.43 19.17 -34.34
CA SER A 373 -24.78 19.74 -34.28
C SER A 373 -25.20 19.95 -32.84
N ASP A 374 -25.98 20.99 -32.58
CA ASP A 374 -26.56 21.20 -31.25
C ASP A 374 -27.42 19.98 -30.88
N ALA A 375 -27.08 19.35 -29.76
CA ALA A 375 -27.79 18.17 -29.30
C ALA A 375 -29.19 18.55 -28.79
N ARG A 376 -30.19 17.68 -29.00
CA ARG A 376 -31.53 17.87 -28.43
C ARG A 376 -31.49 17.89 -26.91
N ALA A 377 -32.49 18.57 -26.30
CA ALA A 377 -32.70 18.58 -24.86
C ALA A 377 -32.69 17.14 -24.28
N PRO A 378 -32.15 16.94 -23.07
CA PRO A 378 -31.93 15.61 -22.52
C PRO A 378 -33.21 14.78 -22.49
N LEU A 379 -33.09 13.46 -22.64
CA LEU A 379 -34.14 12.54 -22.19
C LEU A 379 -34.35 12.85 -20.70
N ALA A 380 -35.56 13.31 -20.36
CA ALA A 380 -35.91 13.98 -19.09
C ALA A 380 -35.70 13.13 -17.81
N ALA A 381 -35.13 11.93 -17.91
CA ALA A 381 -34.93 11.01 -16.80
C ALA A 381 -33.52 11.05 -16.15
N ARG A 382 -32.48 11.64 -16.77
CA ARG A 382 -31.09 11.49 -16.24
C ARG A 382 -30.23 12.75 -16.15
N ALA A 383 -30.72 13.92 -16.57
CA ALA A 383 -30.00 15.20 -16.38
C ALA A 383 -29.98 15.73 -14.92
N ALA A 384 -30.52 14.98 -13.95
CA ALA A 384 -30.54 15.36 -12.54
C ALA A 384 -29.19 15.11 -11.85
N GLY A 385 -28.25 16.03 -12.10
CA GLY A 385 -27.02 16.23 -11.32
C GLY A 385 -25.80 15.52 -11.89
N ARG A 386 -25.05 16.22 -12.75
CA ARG A 386 -23.74 15.76 -13.23
C ARG A 386 -22.83 15.35 -12.06
N PRO A 387 -22.02 14.29 -12.20
CA PRO A 387 -21.34 13.67 -11.09
C PRO A 387 -20.18 14.55 -10.60
N PHE A 388 -20.26 14.94 -9.34
CA PHE A 388 -19.26 15.64 -8.52
C PHE A 388 -18.65 16.89 -9.15
N GLU A 389 -18.94 18.06 -8.58
CA GLU A 389 -18.08 19.25 -8.66
C GLU A 389 -16.65 18.98 -8.14
N LEU A 390 -16.39 17.80 -7.54
CA LEU A 390 -15.16 17.49 -6.80
C LEU A 390 -14.16 16.63 -7.58
N LEU A 391 -14.60 15.67 -8.40
CA LEU A 391 -13.71 14.94 -9.33
C LEU A 391 -13.63 15.74 -10.63
N PHE A 392 -12.42 15.95 -11.15
CA PHE A 392 -12.14 16.92 -12.21
C PHE A 392 -12.54 18.36 -11.87
N ALA A 393 -12.59 18.71 -10.58
CA ALA A 393 -12.86 20.08 -10.12
C ALA A 393 -11.74 21.05 -10.50
N VAL A 394 -10.52 20.53 -10.49
CA VAL A 394 -9.28 21.26 -10.75
C VAL A 394 -8.94 21.08 -12.21
N ALA A 395 -8.68 22.18 -12.89
CA ALA A 395 -8.32 22.16 -14.30
C ALA A 395 -6.95 21.52 -14.53
N PHE A 396 -6.88 20.62 -15.50
CA PHE A 396 -5.67 19.97 -16.00
C PHE A 396 -5.06 20.79 -17.12
N GLY A 397 -3.73 20.93 -17.09
CA GLY A 397 -2.94 21.67 -18.06
C GLY A 397 -1.54 21.99 -17.53
N PRO A 398 -0.70 22.65 -18.34
CA PRO A 398 0.72 22.86 -18.02
C PRO A 398 0.96 23.57 -16.69
N ARG A 399 0.13 24.54 -16.31
CA ARG A 399 0.36 25.28 -15.05
C ARG A 399 -0.10 24.45 -13.85
N ALA A 400 -1.17 23.68 -13.98
CA ALA A 400 -1.63 22.77 -12.94
C ALA A 400 -0.59 21.67 -12.67
N VAL A 401 0.00 21.10 -13.73
CA VAL A 401 1.07 20.10 -13.61
C VAL A 401 2.33 20.72 -12.99
N ALA A 402 2.71 21.94 -13.38
CA ALA A 402 3.85 22.65 -12.78
C ALA A 402 3.67 22.99 -11.28
N GLN A 403 2.42 23.07 -10.80
CA GLN A 403 2.09 23.30 -9.39
C GLN A 403 2.01 22.01 -8.56
N LEU A 404 2.04 20.84 -9.20
CA LEU A 404 2.07 19.59 -8.45
C LEU A 404 3.34 19.54 -7.59
N PRO A 405 3.22 19.19 -6.30
CA PRO A 405 4.39 18.97 -5.47
C PRO A 405 5.34 18.00 -6.15
N ALA A 406 6.63 18.37 -6.20
CA ALA A 406 7.69 17.49 -6.68
C ALA A 406 7.56 16.15 -5.99
N GLU A 407 7.73 15.06 -6.75
CA GLU A 407 7.66 13.73 -6.17
C GLU A 407 8.67 13.63 -5.04
N ARG A 408 8.17 13.29 -3.85
CA ARG A 408 9.04 12.81 -2.78
C ARG A 408 9.47 11.40 -3.17
N GLY A 409 10.36 11.30 -4.15
CA GLY A 409 11.01 10.05 -4.55
C GLY A 409 12.00 9.54 -3.51
N GLY A 410 11.73 9.75 -2.22
CA GLY A 410 12.57 9.32 -1.11
C GLY A 410 11.72 8.75 -0.01
N SER A 411 12.16 7.63 0.55
CA SER A 411 11.94 6.92 1.84
C SER A 411 10.67 7.09 2.68
N ASP A 412 9.91 8.17 2.50
CA ASP A 412 8.78 8.61 3.31
C ASP A 412 7.41 8.22 2.74
N ASP A 413 7.32 7.88 1.46
CA ASP A 413 6.08 7.34 0.93
C ASP A 413 5.89 5.87 1.35
N VAL A 414 4.72 5.59 1.89
CA VAL A 414 4.33 4.28 2.41
C VAL A 414 3.02 3.84 1.75
N TYR A 415 2.95 2.58 1.33
CA TYR A 415 1.76 1.98 0.73
C TYR A 415 1.32 0.72 1.48
N GLY A 416 0.00 0.48 1.49
CA GLY A 416 -0.58 -0.74 2.07
C GLY A 416 -0.95 -0.66 3.56
N VAL A 417 -0.82 0.51 4.19
CA VAL A 417 -1.30 0.76 5.56
C VAL A 417 -2.80 1.07 5.54
N SER A 418 -3.62 0.21 6.13
CA SER A 418 -5.06 0.44 6.25
C SER A 418 -5.41 1.31 7.47
N ASN A 419 -6.63 1.89 7.51
CA ASN A 419 -7.11 2.54 8.74
C ASN A 419 -7.18 1.56 9.91
N GLU A 420 -7.52 0.29 9.64
CA GLU A 420 -7.58 -0.76 10.65
C GLU A 420 -6.21 -1.00 11.29
N ASP A 421 -5.14 -0.95 10.50
CA ASP A 421 -3.77 -1.06 10.99
C ASP A 421 -3.40 0.12 11.90
N GLY A 422 -3.80 1.33 11.51
CA GLY A 422 -3.61 2.54 12.32
C GLY A 422 -4.32 2.47 13.68
N GLU A 423 -5.58 2.04 13.70
CA GLU A 423 -6.34 1.85 14.93
C GLU A 423 -5.83 0.69 15.78
N ARG A 424 -5.37 -0.39 15.14
CA ARG A 424 -4.80 -1.54 15.82
C ARG A 424 -3.49 -1.18 16.50
N MET A 425 -2.61 -0.45 15.82
CA MET A 425 -1.37 0.07 16.41
C MET A 425 -1.69 0.95 17.62
N ARG A 426 -2.71 1.83 17.50
CA ARG A 426 -3.18 2.65 18.62
C ARG A 426 -3.58 1.78 19.82
N ARG A 427 -4.45 0.78 19.61
CA ARG A 427 -4.92 -0.12 20.69
C ARG A 427 -3.78 -0.87 21.36
N LEU A 428 -2.81 -1.32 20.58
CA LEU A 428 -1.64 -2.05 21.09
C LEU A 428 -0.71 -1.16 21.90
N LEU A 429 -0.43 0.07 21.44
CA LEU A 429 0.34 1.06 22.19
C LEU A 429 -0.39 1.51 23.46
N ASP A 430 -1.71 1.69 23.41
CA ASP A 430 -2.54 2.03 24.58
C ASP A 430 -2.45 0.93 25.64
N ALA A 431 -2.60 -0.33 25.24
CA ALA A 431 -2.49 -1.48 26.14
C ALA A 431 -1.08 -1.61 26.75
N ALA A 432 -0.03 -1.45 25.93
CA ALA A 432 1.36 -1.52 26.40
C ALA A 432 1.69 -0.38 27.38
N ALA A 433 1.25 0.85 27.09
CA ALA A 433 1.42 2.00 27.97
C ALA A 433 0.65 1.81 29.29
N GLY A 434 -0.56 1.25 29.25
CA GLY A 434 -1.34 0.88 30.42
C GLY A 434 -0.61 -0.15 31.31
N ASN A 435 -0.18 -1.27 30.74
CA ASN A 435 0.57 -2.30 31.48
C ASN A 435 1.86 -1.75 32.11
N ARG A 436 2.64 -0.94 31.38
CA ARG A 436 3.86 -0.33 31.92
C ARG A 436 3.57 0.67 33.04
N ARG A 437 2.47 1.42 32.95
CA ARG A 437 2.03 2.30 34.02
C ARG A 437 1.66 1.52 35.28
N ASP A 438 0.93 0.43 35.15
CA ASP A 438 0.49 -0.40 36.28
C ASP A 438 1.69 -1.08 36.95
N LEU A 439 2.60 -1.66 36.17
CA LEU A 439 3.86 -2.25 36.67
C LEU A 439 4.71 -1.21 37.42
N ARG A 440 4.86 -0.01 36.86
CA ARG A 440 5.59 1.08 37.53
C ARG A 440 4.96 1.47 38.85
N ILE A 441 3.62 1.55 38.93
CA ILE A 441 2.91 1.85 40.18
C ILE A 441 3.17 0.74 41.20
N LEU A 442 3.07 -0.53 40.80
CA LEU A 442 3.30 -1.67 41.68
C LEU A 442 4.76 -1.73 42.18
N GLU A 443 5.73 -1.68 41.26
CA GLU A 443 7.16 -1.73 41.58
C GLU A 443 7.59 -0.52 42.40
N GLY A 444 7.09 0.67 42.06
CA GLY A 444 7.36 1.90 42.80
C GLY A 444 6.75 1.91 44.20
N ALA A 445 5.50 1.44 44.36
CA ALA A 445 4.87 1.30 45.67
C ALA A 445 5.55 0.22 46.52
N GLY A 446 5.95 -0.89 45.90
CA GLY A 446 6.73 -1.94 46.56
C GLY A 446 8.10 -1.45 47.02
N ALA A 447 8.84 -0.73 46.16
CA ALA A 447 10.12 -0.13 46.49
C ALA A 447 10.00 0.92 47.63
N LEU A 448 8.92 1.72 47.61
CA LEU A 448 8.62 2.67 48.68
C LEU A 448 8.35 1.95 50.01
N ALA A 449 7.46 0.94 50.02
CA ALA A 449 7.13 0.18 51.22
C ALA A 449 8.36 -0.56 51.79
N PHE A 450 9.15 -1.18 50.91
CA PHE A 450 10.40 -1.84 51.29
C PHE A 450 11.42 -0.82 51.85
N GLY A 451 11.61 0.30 51.15
CA GLY A 451 12.52 1.36 51.56
C GLY A 451 12.20 1.90 52.95
N VAL A 452 10.95 2.27 53.20
CA VAL A 452 10.48 2.77 54.51
C VAL A 452 10.67 1.71 55.60
N THR A 453 10.32 0.45 55.32
CA THR A 453 10.43 -0.64 56.30
C THR A 453 11.89 -0.93 56.64
N ALA A 454 12.77 -0.97 55.65
CA ALA A 454 14.20 -1.23 55.85
C ALA A 454 14.88 -0.08 56.62
N VAL A 455 14.56 1.19 56.32
CA VAL A 455 15.03 2.33 57.11
C VAL A 455 14.52 2.23 58.56
N GLY A 456 13.23 1.96 58.76
CA GLY A 456 12.64 1.81 60.10
C GLY A 456 13.28 0.67 60.91
N ALA A 457 13.51 -0.48 60.29
CA ALA A 457 14.21 -1.62 60.90
C ALA A 457 15.66 -1.28 61.25
N GLY A 458 16.36 -0.55 60.36
CA GLY A 458 17.71 -0.08 60.61
C GLY A 458 17.79 0.88 61.81
N ILE A 459 16.87 1.84 61.90
CA ILE A 459 16.76 2.74 63.06
C ILE A 459 16.44 1.97 64.35
N ALA A 460 15.48 1.04 64.30
CA ALA A 460 15.12 0.23 65.45
C ALA A 460 16.30 -0.62 65.96
N ALA A 461 17.05 -1.25 65.06
CA ALA A 461 18.27 -1.99 65.39
C ALA A 461 19.32 -1.09 66.07
N TRP A 462 19.41 0.17 65.66
CA TRP A 462 20.35 1.15 66.20
C TRP A 462 19.95 1.68 67.59
N VAL A 463 18.66 1.82 67.84
CA VAL A 463 18.11 2.40 69.09
C VAL A 463 17.87 1.34 70.19
N THR A 464 17.79 0.05 69.83
CA THR A 464 17.52 -1.03 70.79
C THR A 464 18.73 -1.29 71.72
N PRO A 465 18.57 -1.28 73.06
CA PRO A 465 19.67 -1.54 74.01
C PRO A 465 20.35 -2.91 73.78
N SER A 466 21.65 -2.99 74.05
CA SER A 466 22.48 -4.20 73.82
C SER A 466 23.60 -4.34 74.85
N ASP A 467 24.03 -5.58 75.08
CA ASP A 467 25.30 -5.87 75.74
C ASP A 467 26.50 -5.40 74.89
N PRO A 468 27.63 -5.00 75.50
CA PRO A 468 28.80 -4.43 74.82
C PRO A 468 29.35 -5.30 73.67
N ASP A 469 29.32 -6.62 73.82
CA ASP A 469 29.89 -7.57 72.86
C ASP A 469 29.07 -7.70 71.56
N THR A 470 27.81 -7.25 71.54
CA THR A 470 26.93 -7.33 70.36
C THR A 470 26.70 -5.98 69.67
N ARG A 471 27.24 -4.91 70.23
CA ARG A 471 26.97 -3.52 69.80
C ARG A 471 27.53 -3.21 68.40
N VAL A 472 28.76 -3.65 68.11
CA VAL A 472 29.43 -3.44 66.81
C VAL A 472 28.63 -4.11 65.68
N THR A 473 28.13 -5.32 65.91
CA THR A 473 27.34 -6.07 64.94
C THR A 473 26.01 -5.36 64.65
N LYS A 474 25.32 -4.83 65.67
CA LYS A 474 24.05 -4.10 65.47
C LYS A 474 24.22 -2.78 64.74
N ASP A 475 25.29 -2.03 65.00
CA ASP A 475 25.57 -0.77 64.32
C ASP A 475 25.83 -0.99 62.81
N VAL A 476 26.59 -2.04 62.48
CA VAL A 476 26.83 -2.43 61.08
C VAL A 476 25.53 -2.87 60.40
N VAL A 477 24.71 -3.68 61.08
CA VAL A 477 23.42 -4.15 60.54
C VAL A 477 22.43 -3.00 60.36
N GLY A 478 22.30 -2.11 61.35
CA GLY A 478 21.47 -0.93 61.26
C GLY A 478 21.88 -0.02 60.10
N GLY A 479 23.19 0.19 59.92
CA GLY A 479 23.77 0.93 58.80
C GLY A 479 23.45 0.31 57.44
N VAL A 480 23.59 -1.01 57.30
CA VAL A 480 23.26 -1.74 56.06
C VAL A 480 21.77 -1.63 55.73
N PHE A 481 20.88 -1.85 56.69
CA PHE A 481 19.43 -1.74 56.46
C PHE A 481 18.98 -0.33 56.12
N MET A 482 19.57 0.70 56.74
CA MET A 482 19.33 2.09 56.35
C MET A 482 19.83 2.38 54.93
N GLY A 483 21.02 1.90 54.56
CA GLY A 483 21.56 2.05 53.21
C GLY A 483 20.70 1.39 52.13
N VAL A 484 20.29 0.14 52.37
CA VAL A 484 19.35 -0.59 51.49
C VAL A 484 17.99 0.11 51.43
N GLY A 485 17.52 0.65 52.56
CA GLY A 485 16.28 1.41 52.63
C GLY A 485 16.32 2.70 51.79
N VAL A 486 17.44 3.45 51.84
CA VAL A 486 17.64 4.64 50.99
C VAL A 486 17.65 4.27 49.51
N LEU A 487 18.24 3.15 49.12
CA LEU A 487 18.18 2.66 47.74
C LEU A 487 16.75 2.32 47.31
N GLY A 488 15.95 1.70 48.19
CA GLY A 488 14.53 1.45 47.94
C GLY A 488 13.72 2.74 47.76
N LEU A 489 13.98 3.76 48.59
CA LEU A 489 13.36 5.09 48.44
C LEU A 489 13.79 5.78 47.14
N ALA A 490 15.07 5.70 46.78
CA ALA A 490 15.56 6.22 45.50
C ALA A 490 14.90 5.52 44.31
N ALA A 491 14.77 4.18 44.37
CA ALA A 491 14.06 3.41 43.34
C ALA A 491 12.57 3.81 43.24
N SER A 492 11.92 4.20 44.34
CA SER A 492 10.52 4.66 44.32
C SER A 492 10.28 5.94 43.51
N THR A 493 11.33 6.72 43.21
CA THR A 493 11.22 7.90 42.33
C THR A 493 10.75 7.54 40.92
N GLN A 494 10.89 6.27 40.53
CA GLN A 494 10.34 5.74 39.29
C GLN A 494 8.83 5.93 39.18
N LEU A 495 8.08 6.08 40.29
CA LEU A 495 6.64 6.41 40.28
C LEU A 495 6.31 7.68 39.48
N PHE A 496 7.25 8.62 39.42
CA PHE A 496 7.08 9.92 38.77
C PHE A 496 7.68 9.99 37.37
N ALA A 497 8.48 9.00 36.96
CA ALA A 497 9.09 8.95 35.64
C ALA A 497 8.12 8.34 34.62
N ARG A 498 7.83 9.06 33.53
CA ARG A 498 7.06 8.50 32.42
C ARG A 498 7.82 7.34 31.78
N SER A 499 7.08 6.32 31.34
CA SER A 499 7.70 5.22 30.62
C SER A 499 7.86 5.59 29.14
N THR A 500 8.86 5.01 28.48
CA THR A 500 9.07 5.17 27.03
C THR A 500 7.82 4.81 26.23
N MET A 501 7.03 3.82 26.69
CA MET A 501 5.77 3.43 26.06
C MET A 501 4.67 4.50 26.15
N GLU A 502 4.59 5.23 27.26
CA GLU A 502 3.62 6.33 27.41
C GLU A 502 3.98 7.50 26.49
N GLU A 503 5.27 7.85 26.40
CA GLU A 503 5.75 8.91 25.50
C GLU A 503 5.48 8.56 24.03
N ARG A 504 5.71 7.31 23.64
CA ARG A 504 5.47 6.82 22.28
C ARG A 504 4.00 6.75 21.92
N ARG A 505 3.15 6.27 22.83
CA ARG A 505 1.69 6.34 22.66
C ARG A 505 1.26 7.79 22.41
N ASP A 506 1.73 8.73 23.23
CA ASP A 506 1.37 10.15 23.10
C ASP A 506 1.87 10.74 21.77
N ALA A 507 3.09 10.40 21.35
CA ALA A 507 3.65 10.80 20.05
C ALA A 507 2.85 10.23 18.87
N TYR A 508 2.49 8.95 18.93
CA TYR A 508 1.68 8.29 17.91
C TYR A 508 0.26 8.90 17.82
N LEU A 509 -0.38 9.16 18.97
CA LEU A 509 -1.68 9.84 19.03
C LEU A 509 -1.64 11.26 18.45
N LEU A 510 -0.52 11.98 18.64
CA LEU A 510 -0.31 13.29 18.04
C LEU A 510 -0.23 13.18 16.52
N ALA A 511 0.54 12.22 16.00
CA ALA A 511 0.68 11.98 14.57
C ALA A 511 -0.64 11.56 13.91
N LEU A 512 -1.50 10.81 14.61
CA LEU A 512 -2.83 10.45 14.09
C LEU A 512 -3.77 11.64 13.87
N ARG A 513 -3.51 12.79 14.51
CA ARG A 513 -4.29 14.03 14.28
C ARG A 513 -3.91 14.74 12.98
N GLY A 514 -2.80 14.34 12.37
CA GLY A 514 -2.28 14.88 11.11
C GLY A 514 -3.06 14.47 9.86
N LYS A 515 -2.49 14.80 8.70
CA LYS A 515 -3.00 14.41 7.38
C LYS A 515 -2.89 12.89 7.19
N PRO A 516 -3.69 12.25 6.31
CA PRO A 516 -3.62 10.80 6.10
C PRO A 516 -2.22 10.26 5.78
N GLU A 517 -1.43 10.96 4.96
CA GLU A 517 -0.04 10.60 4.66
C GLU A 517 0.84 10.56 5.93
N GLU A 518 0.63 11.50 6.85
CA GLU A 518 1.35 11.54 8.14
C GLU A 518 0.93 10.39 9.06
N ARG A 519 -0.29 9.85 8.91
CA ARG A 519 -0.75 8.69 9.68
C ARG A 519 -0.06 7.41 9.26
N GLU A 520 0.13 7.21 7.96
CA GLU A 520 0.81 6.03 7.42
C GLU A 520 2.29 6.03 7.80
N LEU A 521 2.92 7.21 7.73
CA LEU A 521 4.25 7.46 8.26
C LEU A 521 4.33 7.16 9.76
N ALA A 522 3.33 7.57 10.55
CA ALA A 522 3.28 7.27 11.97
C ALA A 522 3.21 5.76 12.24
N VAL A 523 2.45 5.01 11.44
CA VAL A 523 2.38 3.53 11.55
C VAL A 523 3.73 2.90 11.20
N ARG A 524 4.37 3.36 10.13
CA ARG A 524 5.73 2.95 9.73
C ARG A 524 6.72 3.15 10.87
N ASP A 525 6.77 4.37 11.40
CA ASP A 525 7.72 4.75 12.43
C ASP A 525 7.48 3.99 13.74
N ALA A 526 6.21 3.84 14.15
CA ALA A 526 5.84 3.05 15.32
C ALA A 526 6.20 1.56 15.17
N GLU A 527 5.96 0.97 14.00
CA GLU A 527 6.34 -0.42 13.71
C GLU A 527 7.86 -0.61 13.81
N ARG A 528 8.65 0.29 13.19
CA ARG A 528 10.11 0.26 13.26
C ARG A 528 10.59 0.34 14.71
N GLU A 529 10.03 1.28 15.48
CA GLU A 529 10.39 1.49 16.88
C GLU A 529 10.05 0.27 17.76
N ILE A 530 8.93 -0.41 17.51
CA ILE A 530 8.52 -1.62 18.23
C ILE A 530 9.53 -2.75 17.99
N PHE A 531 9.95 -2.96 16.74
CA PHE A 531 10.91 -4.02 16.43
C PHE A 531 12.34 -3.71 16.90
N GLU A 532 12.78 -2.45 16.84
CA GLU A 532 14.05 -2.03 17.45
C GLU A 532 14.05 -2.29 18.96
N MET A 533 12.93 -1.98 19.64
CA MET A 533 12.78 -2.27 21.07
C MET A 533 12.74 -3.75 21.38
N GLU A 534 12.04 -4.57 20.59
CA GLU A 534 12.04 -6.03 20.80
C GLU A 534 13.48 -6.56 20.85
N ALA A 535 14.32 -6.15 19.91
CA ALA A 535 15.70 -6.59 19.84
C ALA A 535 16.51 -6.16 21.09
N VAL A 536 16.34 -4.92 21.55
CA VAL A 536 17.02 -4.39 22.74
C VAL A 536 16.49 -5.05 24.01
N ALA A 537 15.18 -5.14 24.18
CA ALA A 537 14.53 -5.71 25.36
C ALA A 537 14.85 -7.19 25.51
N ARG A 538 14.85 -7.95 24.40
CA ARG A 538 15.29 -9.34 24.37
C ARG A 538 16.73 -9.48 24.85
N ARG A 539 17.63 -8.63 24.35
CA ARG A 539 19.05 -8.66 24.75
C ARG A 539 19.23 -8.33 26.24
N ASN A 540 18.56 -7.29 26.74
CA ASN A 540 18.64 -6.90 28.14
C ASN A 540 18.06 -7.99 29.05
N ARG A 541 16.91 -8.56 28.68
CA ARG A 541 16.26 -9.65 29.43
C ARG A 541 17.16 -10.89 29.54
N ILE A 542 17.81 -11.30 28.46
CA ILE A 542 18.76 -12.42 28.46
C ILE A 542 19.98 -12.06 29.33
N GLY A 543 20.55 -10.87 29.13
CA GLY A 543 21.73 -10.42 29.89
C GLY A 543 21.47 -10.33 31.39
N GLU A 544 20.36 -9.69 31.79
CA GLU A 544 19.93 -9.58 33.18
C GLU A 544 19.58 -10.92 33.79
N GLY A 545 18.94 -11.82 33.03
CA GLY A 545 18.67 -13.18 33.46
C GLY A 545 19.96 -13.92 33.80
N VAL A 546 20.91 -13.96 32.85
CA VAL A 546 22.24 -14.59 33.05
C VAL A 546 23.00 -13.94 34.21
N PHE A 547 23.01 -12.62 34.29
CA PHE A 547 23.65 -11.89 35.39
C PHE A 547 23.05 -12.29 36.75
N SER A 548 21.72 -12.42 36.84
CA SER A 548 21.05 -12.83 38.09
C SER A 548 21.46 -14.23 38.54
N PHE A 549 21.70 -15.16 37.61
CA PHE A 549 22.25 -16.48 37.93
C PHE A 549 23.70 -16.41 38.42
N VAL A 550 24.55 -15.62 37.76
CA VAL A 550 25.95 -15.43 38.18
C VAL A 550 26.00 -14.81 39.57
N PHE A 551 25.18 -13.79 39.81
CA PHE A 551 25.09 -13.11 41.10
C PHE A 551 24.58 -14.06 42.19
N GLY A 552 23.51 -14.81 41.93
CA GLY A 552 23.01 -15.83 42.86
C GLY A 552 24.04 -16.92 43.20
N ALA A 553 24.86 -17.34 42.23
CA ALA A 553 25.94 -18.28 42.47
C ALA A 553 27.05 -17.68 43.37
N LEU A 554 27.37 -16.40 43.20
CA LEU A 554 28.32 -15.69 44.08
C LEU A 554 27.79 -15.56 45.51
N GLU A 555 26.51 -15.20 45.67
CA GLU A 555 25.85 -15.12 46.98
C GLU A 555 25.87 -16.47 47.70
N LEU A 556 25.55 -17.55 46.98
CA LEU A 556 25.59 -18.91 47.52
C LEU A 556 27.03 -19.33 47.91
N GLY A 557 28.02 -19.02 47.09
CA GLY A 557 29.43 -19.27 47.40
C GLY A 557 29.90 -18.52 48.65
N GLY A 558 29.50 -17.26 48.80
CA GLY A 558 29.75 -16.46 49.99
C GLY A 558 29.07 -17.03 51.25
N ALA A 559 27.82 -17.49 51.12
CA ALA A 559 27.11 -18.16 52.20
C ALA A 559 27.83 -19.44 52.67
N ILE A 560 28.25 -20.29 51.72
CA ILE A 560 29.01 -21.51 52.03
C ILE A 560 30.31 -21.17 52.75
N THR A 561 31.00 -20.11 52.33
CA THR A 561 32.22 -19.65 52.99
C THR A 561 31.94 -19.21 54.43
N LEU A 562 30.86 -18.45 54.67
CA LEU A 562 30.47 -18.07 56.03
C LEU A 562 30.03 -19.26 56.90
N PHE A 563 29.43 -20.31 56.33
CA PHE A 563 29.05 -21.49 57.10
C PHE A 563 30.22 -22.45 57.38
N VAL A 564 31.22 -22.50 56.49
CA VAL A 564 32.32 -23.47 56.57
C VAL A 564 33.59 -22.88 57.18
N ALA A 565 33.85 -21.60 56.97
CA ALA A 565 35.14 -20.97 57.32
C ALA A 565 35.06 -20.00 58.51
N SER A 566 33.89 -19.71 59.06
CA SER A 566 33.73 -18.85 60.23
C SER A 566 33.43 -19.67 61.48
N ASP A 567 34.31 -19.60 62.48
CA ASP A 567 34.08 -20.17 63.82
C ASP A 567 33.14 -19.33 64.69
N ASN A 568 32.70 -18.16 64.21
CA ASN A 568 31.79 -17.29 64.93
C ASN A 568 30.32 -17.61 64.58
N PRO A 569 29.55 -18.21 65.52
CA PRO A 569 28.15 -18.57 65.28
C PRO A 569 27.25 -17.35 65.05
N ASP A 570 27.67 -16.16 65.51
CA ASP A 570 26.96 -14.89 65.26
C ASP A 570 27.07 -14.42 63.81
N LEU A 571 27.81 -15.12 62.93
CA LEU A 571 27.86 -14.84 61.49
C LEU A 571 26.98 -15.80 60.66
N HIS A 572 26.45 -16.88 61.26
CA HIS A 572 25.63 -17.86 60.53
C HIS A 572 24.29 -17.29 60.06
N TRP A 573 23.74 -16.28 60.74
CA TRP A 573 22.53 -15.61 60.28
C TRP A 573 22.78 -14.80 58.99
N LEU A 574 23.99 -14.26 58.78
CA LEU A 574 24.39 -13.62 57.51
C LEU A 574 24.51 -14.64 56.38
N GLY A 575 25.07 -15.82 56.67
CA GLY A 575 25.08 -16.96 55.74
C GLY A 575 23.66 -17.35 55.33
N GLY A 576 22.73 -17.43 56.29
CA GLY A 576 21.31 -17.69 56.02
C GLY A 576 20.66 -16.62 55.16
N GLY A 577 20.98 -15.35 55.39
CA GLY A 577 20.55 -14.22 54.56
C GLY A 577 21.06 -14.31 53.12
N LEU A 578 22.32 -14.68 52.91
CA LEU A 578 22.91 -14.88 51.57
C LEU A 578 22.30 -16.07 50.83
N VAL A 579 21.96 -17.17 51.52
CA VAL A 579 21.21 -18.28 50.90
C VAL A 579 19.84 -17.80 50.43
N ALA A 580 19.10 -17.07 51.27
CA ALA A 580 17.80 -16.52 50.90
C ALA A 580 17.91 -15.54 49.71
N ALA A 581 18.93 -14.67 49.71
CA ALA A 581 19.22 -13.77 48.60
C ALA A 581 19.53 -14.55 47.30
N SER A 582 20.35 -15.60 47.38
CA SER A 582 20.70 -16.44 46.22
C SER A 582 19.47 -17.10 45.58
N VAL A 583 18.52 -17.59 46.39
CA VAL A 583 17.25 -18.15 45.91
C VAL A 583 16.42 -17.06 45.22
N GLY A 584 16.39 -15.85 45.76
CA GLY A 584 15.74 -14.68 45.14
C GLY A 584 16.36 -14.29 43.80
N SER A 585 17.69 -14.24 43.72
CA SER A 585 18.45 -13.95 42.50
C SER A 585 18.20 -15.00 41.41
N ILE A 586 18.19 -16.28 41.77
CA ILE A 586 17.88 -17.39 40.85
C ILE A 586 16.43 -17.31 40.38
N ALA A 587 15.47 -17.09 41.29
CA ALA A 587 14.05 -16.94 40.95
C ALA A 587 13.80 -15.73 40.03
N THR A 588 14.53 -14.63 40.24
CA THR A 588 14.48 -13.45 39.36
C THR A 588 15.06 -13.77 37.99
N GLY A 589 16.19 -14.48 37.94
CA GLY A 589 16.81 -14.93 36.69
C GLY A 589 15.90 -15.85 35.87
N THR A 590 15.28 -16.86 36.51
CA THR A 590 14.32 -17.75 35.85
C THR A 590 13.10 -16.99 35.35
N GLY A 591 12.55 -16.08 36.16
CA GLY A 591 11.43 -15.21 35.78
C GLY A 591 11.74 -14.38 34.54
N ARG A 592 12.90 -13.69 34.52
CA ARG A 592 13.34 -12.89 33.37
C ARG A 592 13.55 -13.74 32.11
N LEU A 593 14.12 -14.94 32.22
CA LEU A 593 14.32 -15.80 31.05
C LEU A 593 13.02 -16.43 30.53
N ALA A 594 12.05 -16.71 31.41
CA ALA A 594 10.80 -17.37 31.06
C ALA A 594 9.72 -16.40 30.56
N VAL A 595 9.63 -15.20 31.14
CA VAL A 595 8.57 -14.22 30.84
C VAL A 595 9.08 -13.22 29.81
N ARG A 596 8.39 -13.13 28.66
CA ARG A 596 8.71 -12.13 27.63
C ARG A 596 8.43 -10.72 28.14
N SER A 597 9.24 -9.75 27.71
CA SER A 597 8.99 -8.35 28.04
C SER A 597 7.73 -7.83 27.32
N GLU A 598 7.17 -6.71 27.79
CA GLU A 598 6.03 -6.08 27.11
C GLU A 598 6.38 -5.64 25.68
N GLU A 599 7.63 -5.25 25.41
CA GLU A 599 8.13 -4.94 24.06
C GLU A 599 8.11 -6.18 23.15
N GLU A 600 8.61 -7.31 23.65
CA GLU A 600 8.59 -8.58 22.92
C GLU A 600 7.15 -9.07 22.67
N ARG A 601 6.26 -8.91 23.67
CA ARG A 601 4.84 -9.23 23.54
C ARG A 601 4.17 -8.32 22.50
N LEU A 602 4.40 -7.01 22.56
CA LEU A 602 3.84 -6.03 21.63
C LEU A 602 4.25 -6.32 20.18
N ALA A 603 5.54 -6.62 19.95
CA ALA A 603 6.04 -6.99 18.63
C ALA A 603 5.43 -8.29 18.10
N ASP A 604 5.28 -9.30 18.96
CA ASP A 604 4.69 -10.59 18.60
C ASP A 604 3.19 -10.46 18.29
N LEU A 605 2.45 -9.70 19.12
CA LEU A 605 1.05 -9.35 18.85
C LEU A 605 0.96 -8.61 17.52
N TRP A 606 1.78 -7.58 17.31
CA TRP A 606 1.80 -6.83 16.06
C TRP A 606 2.01 -7.74 14.85
N ARG A 607 2.94 -8.70 14.93
CA ARG A 607 3.30 -9.64 13.86
C ARG A 607 2.23 -10.69 13.54
N ASN A 608 1.59 -11.27 14.56
CA ASN A 608 0.83 -12.52 14.39
C ASN A 608 -0.70 -12.36 14.45
N GLU A 609 -1.25 -11.36 15.16
CA GLU A 609 -2.71 -11.24 15.30
C GLU A 609 -3.34 -10.45 14.15
N ARG A 610 -4.25 -11.07 13.40
CA ARG A 610 -5.18 -10.37 12.49
C ARG A 610 -6.56 -10.26 13.14
N GLY A 611 -7.15 -9.06 13.16
CA GLY A 611 -8.53 -8.83 13.60
C GLY A 611 -8.70 -8.14 14.97
N THR A 612 -9.93 -7.69 15.23
CA THR A 612 -10.40 -6.87 16.37
C THR A 612 -10.44 -7.56 17.74
N ALA A 613 -9.74 -8.69 17.90
CA ALA A 613 -9.64 -9.33 19.21
C ALA A 613 -8.99 -8.34 20.18
N SER A 614 -9.78 -7.85 21.15
CA SER A 614 -9.22 -7.08 22.25
C SER A 614 -8.15 -7.96 22.89
N PRO A 615 -6.91 -7.45 23.07
CA PRO A 615 -5.93 -8.19 23.85
C PRO A 615 -6.58 -8.44 25.21
N ARG A 616 -6.82 -9.71 25.53
CA ARG A 616 -7.30 -10.09 26.86
C ARG A 616 -6.30 -9.47 27.82
N SER A 617 -6.77 -8.57 28.69
CA SER A 617 -5.99 -8.10 29.82
C SER A 617 -5.62 -9.35 30.60
N SER A 618 -4.41 -9.84 30.40
CA SER A 618 -3.86 -10.89 31.23
C SER A 618 -3.63 -10.21 32.58
N LYS A 619 -4.63 -10.26 33.45
CA LYS A 619 -4.44 -9.94 34.86
C LYS A 619 -3.33 -10.88 35.33
N LEU A 620 -2.14 -10.33 35.50
CA LEU A 620 -1.00 -11.06 35.99
C LEU A 620 -1.33 -11.42 37.44
N ARG A 621 -1.74 -12.66 37.68
CA ARG A 621 -1.95 -13.17 39.03
C ARG A 621 -0.58 -13.60 39.54
N LEU A 622 0.14 -12.67 40.16
CA LEU A 622 1.36 -12.97 40.90
C LEU A 622 0.95 -13.41 42.31
N ASP A 623 0.84 -14.72 42.52
CA ASP A 623 0.79 -15.30 43.86
C ASP A 623 2.22 -15.25 44.45
N PHE A 624 2.54 -14.16 45.14
CA PHE A 624 3.66 -14.16 46.08
C PHE A 624 3.20 -14.78 47.39
N GLY A 625 3.36 -16.09 47.50
CA GLY A 625 3.14 -16.83 48.73
C GLY A 625 4.25 -16.55 49.74
N LEU A 626 4.12 -15.49 50.53
CA LEU A 626 4.72 -15.35 51.85
C LEU A 626 3.79 -14.46 52.70
N GLY A 627 2.88 -15.09 53.45
CA GLY A 627 2.09 -14.43 54.50
C GLY A 627 0.80 -13.75 54.06
N GLY A 628 -0.22 -14.55 53.72
CA GLY A 628 -1.64 -14.27 53.96
C GLY A 628 -2.15 -12.82 53.88
N ILE A 629 -2.20 -12.22 52.69
CA ILE A 629 -3.24 -11.25 52.31
C ILE A 629 -3.62 -11.55 50.87
N SER A 630 -4.78 -12.19 50.66
CA SER A 630 -5.37 -12.35 49.33
C SER A 630 -6.26 -11.15 49.03
N GLY A 631 -5.94 -10.43 47.95
CA GLY A 631 -6.79 -9.39 47.38
C GLY A 631 -6.90 -9.60 45.87
N THR A 632 -8.13 -9.71 45.37
CA THR A 632 -8.43 -9.71 43.92
C THR A 632 -8.55 -8.28 43.41
N PHE A 633 -7.79 -7.91 42.37
CA PHE A 633 -8.02 -6.70 41.56
C PHE A 633 -8.09 -7.01 40.07
#